data_AF-W7T800-F1
#
_entry.id   AF-W7T800-F1
#
_cell.length_a   1.000
_cell.length_b   1.000
_cell.length_c   1.000
_cell.angle_alpha   90.00
_cell.angle_beta   90.00
_cell.angle_gamma   90.00
#
_symmetry.space_group_name_H-M   'P 1'
#
loop_
_entity.id
_entity.type
_entity.pdbx_description
1 polymer ?
#
loop_
_entity_poly.entity_id
_entity_poly.type
_entity_poly.pdbx_seq_one_letter_code
_entity_poly.pdbx_strand_id
1 'polypeptide(L)'
;MVSCSNFWRSTQVNRKLVGIQDNILPHNSMPGPNQKRVYMFAEGRIDQKELLGNKGANLCEMSRLGLPVPPGFVITTTTCLDFFEAKKKMPLGLKEEYLTALAQVEKQAGKKFGDKSNPLLLSVRSGAAVSMPGMMDTVLSLGLNDEIVAALVESTGNKKWAFDCYRRLIQMYQNVVLGKSTDPYEEVIKKMKVAKGYKYDMQMSGEDWEEVVRQFKGLGEALPTDPHEQLETAIAAVFNSWFTPRAVRYREYNNIQGLLGTACNVQTMVFGNKSADSGTGVAFTRNPATGENVFFGEYLEQAQGEDVVSGVRTPHSLAFLQQHMPEAYQELDKYQRLLETHFRDMQDLEFSVEDRKLYMLQTRTGKRTAKASVQIAVDMVAEGMITEQEALLRIDPERMNYFLHPTVDTKAPKTVLGKGLPASPGAATGAVVFSPEVAETMVKGDPNVKLILVRTETTADDIHGMRAATGIVTENGGMTSHAAVVARGMGKCCVAGAHTLHVDVEGKQFITKDGTVIKEGDVITLDGATGLVLLGDVPRMPPGADACFQTLMGWAHKHSRLAVAANADSPEDARVALSYGATGIGLCRTEHMFFPPERIDIMREMILAETEKERQKALDRLFAFQKADMRAMFEVMTGKHVTIRLLDPPLHEFLPTNHHDAEALAARIGKPVETVLREISDLKEANPMLGFRGCRLTIKFPEITLMQVRAIIMAAVEARAGGAVVHPEIMIPLVATSTELEVIVPLVEAEIRKIFAESGGITVPYRLGTMVEVPRACLTAEKIAPFVSFISFGTNDLTQMTWGFSRDDVSHFLPQYLEKKVIHADPFVSIDEEGVGQLIKMTTDKMKTQKNGGSFTAGICGEHGGDPASVAFFSRAGLDYPHNQPSKRSLQKRKAKEMKSRSRVSQLHHLPSQAIHGKAVDTRIFHSRRREAKTNYLNSQLMVSLARKKSQRSHFFFSTIQSENDFCFQKGNHERALKDKDKHQLCQEQGQQN
;
A
#
# COMPACT_ATOMS: atom_id res chain seq x y z
N MET A 1 -46.04 43.74 -19.70
CA MET A 1 -46.53 44.52 -20.85
C MET A 1 -45.41 44.59 -21.90
N VAL A 2 -45.75 44.15 -23.11
CA VAL A 2 -45.22 44.60 -24.43
C VAL A 2 -43.80 44.16 -24.83
N SER A 3 -43.75 42.93 -25.36
CA SER A 3 -43.52 42.56 -26.77
C SER A 3 -42.78 43.45 -27.77
N CYS A 4 -42.23 42.73 -28.78
CA CYS A 4 -42.10 43.04 -30.21
C CYS A 4 -40.71 43.48 -30.70
N SER A 5 -40.16 43.02 -31.83
CA SER A 5 -40.54 41.98 -32.80
C SER A 5 -39.55 42.00 -33.98
N ASN A 6 -39.20 40.80 -34.48
CA ASN A 6 -39.07 40.36 -35.88
C ASN A 6 -38.29 41.19 -36.93
N PHE A 7 -37.39 40.53 -37.71
CA PHE A 7 -37.70 39.95 -39.04
C PHE A 7 -36.47 39.22 -39.71
N TRP A 8 -36.63 37.91 -40.00
CA TRP A 8 -36.35 37.13 -41.25
C TRP A 8 -35.13 37.50 -42.16
N ARG A 9 -34.34 36.61 -42.82
CA ARG A 9 -34.61 35.32 -43.50
C ARG A 9 -33.29 34.68 -44.05
N SER A 10 -33.32 33.36 -44.30
CA SER A 10 -32.45 32.52 -45.17
C SER A 10 -31.12 32.03 -44.54
N THR A 11 -30.69 30.77 -44.63
CA THR A 11 -31.01 29.63 -45.52
C THR A 11 -30.64 28.30 -44.83
N GLN A 12 -31.29 27.21 -45.26
CA GLN A 12 -31.09 25.82 -44.83
C GLN A 12 -29.64 25.33 -45.05
N VAL A 13 -29.15 24.40 -44.22
CA VAL A 13 -28.78 23.00 -44.57
C VAL A 13 -28.04 22.30 -43.41
N ASN A 14 -28.49 21.06 -43.15
CA ASN A 14 -27.86 19.91 -42.49
C ASN A 14 -27.79 19.71 -40.97
N ARG A 15 -28.60 18.73 -40.55
CA ARG A 15 -28.48 17.85 -39.38
C ARG A 15 -27.13 17.12 -39.33
N LYS A 16 -26.51 17.03 -38.15
CA LYS A 16 -26.02 15.77 -37.54
C LYS A 16 -25.49 16.05 -36.11
N LEU A 17 -26.20 15.53 -35.13
CA LEU A 17 -25.78 15.40 -33.73
C LEU A 17 -25.59 13.90 -33.45
N VAL A 18 -24.34 13.44 -33.51
CA VAL A 18 -23.78 12.35 -32.68
C VAL A 18 -22.27 12.61 -32.66
N GLY A 19 -21.76 13.08 -31.53
CA GLY A 19 -20.33 13.35 -31.30
C GLY A 19 -19.91 12.77 -29.96
N ILE A 20 -19.42 11.54 -29.99
CA ILE A 20 -18.51 10.98 -28.99
C ILE A 20 -17.17 10.89 -29.72
N GLN A 21 -16.27 11.84 -29.49
CA GLN A 21 -14.81 11.70 -29.60
C GLN A 21 -14.14 13.05 -29.27
N ASP A 22 -12.92 12.93 -28.74
CA ASP A 22 -11.90 13.97 -28.59
C ASP A 22 -11.96 14.86 -27.33
N ASN A 23 -11.35 14.38 -26.25
CA ASN A 23 -10.60 15.25 -25.35
C ASN A 23 -9.10 14.98 -25.55
N ILE A 24 -8.50 15.87 -26.33
CA ILE A 24 -7.09 15.93 -26.73
C ILE A 24 -6.24 16.37 -25.53
N LEU A 25 -5.19 15.60 -25.26
CA LEU A 25 -4.07 15.90 -24.36
C LEU A 25 -3.40 17.24 -24.73
N PRO A 26 -2.76 17.96 -23.78
CA PRO A 26 -2.08 19.21 -24.09
C PRO A 26 -0.97 18.97 -25.13
N HIS A 27 -0.99 19.77 -26.20
CA HIS A 27 0.04 19.81 -27.23
C HIS A 27 1.43 20.11 -26.64
N ASN A 28 2.15 19.07 -26.26
CA ASN A 28 3.60 19.06 -26.27
C ASN A 28 4.05 18.52 -27.63
N SER A 29 4.70 19.39 -28.40
CA SER A 29 5.48 19.13 -29.63
C SER A 29 5.38 17.72 -30.24
N MET A 30 4.64 17.62 -31.34
CA MET A 30 4.73 16.50 -32.29
C MET A 30 6.22 16.26 -32.63
N PRO A 31 6.75 15.03 -32.52
CA PRO A 31 8.08 14.73 -33.05
C PRO A 31 8.04 14.85 -34.58
N GLY A 32 8.95 15.64 -35.15
CA GLY A 32 9.04 15.82 -36.60
C GLY A 32 9.41 14.51 -37.34
N PRO A 33 9.24 14.45 -38.68
CA PRO A 33 9.49 13.28 -39.53
C PRO A 33 10.96 12.84 -39.66
N ASN A 34 11.80 13.13 -38.66
CA ASN A 34 13.25 12.93 -38.68
C ASN A 34 13.81 12.33 -37.36
N GLN A 35 12.96 11.73 -36.53
CA GLN A 35 13.40 11.12 -35.28
C GLN A 35 13.93 9.70 -35.53
N LYS A 36 15.21 9.45 -35.21
CA LYS A 36 15.84 8.14 -35.32
C LYS A 36 15.08 7.09 -34.50
N ARG A 37 14.73 5.96 -35.12
CA ARG A 37 13.89 4.89 -34.52
C ARG A 37 14.67 3.66 -34.07
N VAL A 38 15.86 3.45 -34.62
CA VAL A 38 16.74 2.31 -34.30
C VAL A 38 18.07 2.83 -33.77
N TYR A 39 18.47 2.35 -32.60
CA TYR A 39 19.72 2.73 -31.93
C TYR A 39 20.58 1.50 -31.68
N MET A 40 21.83 1.54 -32.11
CA MET A 40 22.81 0.54 -31.67
C MET A 40 23.06 0.69 -30.17
N PHE A 41 23.43 -0.39 -29.47
CA PHE A 41 23.73 -0.28 -28.04
C PHE A 41 24.83 0.75 -27.72
N ALA A 42 25.80 0.94 -28.62
CA ALA A 42 26.85 1.94 -28.45
C ALA A 42 26.34 3.41 -28.51
N GLU A 43 25.14 3.66 -29.03
CA GLU A 43 24.62 5.01 -29.30
C GLU A 43 23.73 5.55 -28.18
N GLY A 44 23.05 4.66 -27.44
CA GLY A 44 22.09 5.05 -26.39
C GLY A 44 22.74 5.35 -25.04
N ARG A 45 21.93 5.83 -24.10
CA ARG A 45 22.33 6.14 -22.72
C ARG A 45 21.25 5.83 -21.69
N ILE A 46 21.66 5.72 -20.42
CA ILE A 46 20.74 5.41 -19.31
C ILE A 46 19.65 6.47 -19.05
N ASP A 47 19.83 7.72 -19.46
CA ASP A 47 18.86 8.80 -19.31
C ASP A 47 17.72 8.73 -20.34
N GLN A 48 17.85 7.91 -21.38
CA GLN A 48 16.87 7.75 -22.46
C GLN A 48 15.86 6.61 -22.20
N LYS A 49 15.55 6.29 -20.93
CA LYS A 49 14.63 5.19 -20.55
C LYS A 49 13.24 5.30 -21.16
N GLU A 50 12.72 6.52 -21.33
CA GLU A 50 11.42 6.74 -21.96
C GLU A 50 11.41 6.35 -23.43
N LEU A 51 12.53 6.53 -24.13
CA LEU A 51 12.69 6.26 -25.57
C LEU A 51 13.15 4.83 -25.85
N LEU A 52 14.18 4.35 -25.13
CA LEU A 52 14.83 3.05 -25.35
C LEU A 52 14.24 1.93 -24.48
N GLY A 53 13.32 2.28 -23.58
CA GLY A 53 12.90 1.39 -22.51
C GLY A 53 13.99 1.22 -21.45
N ASN A 54 13.60 0.71 -20.27
CA ASN A 54 14.53 0.48 -19.19
C ASN A 54 15.59 -0.57 -19.56
N LYS A 55 15.21 -1.65 -20.24
CA LYS A 55 16.15 -2.71 -20.64
C LYS A 55 17.16 -2.20 -21.68
N GLY A 56 16.68 -1.55 -22.74
CA GLY A 56 17.53 -1.01 -23.80
C GLY A 56 18.50 0.05 -23.27
N ALA A 57 18.03 0.97 -22.43
CA ALA A 57 18.87 1.98 -21.80
C ALA A 57 20.01 1.36 -20.96
N ASN A 58 19.73 0.29 -20.20
CA ASN A 58 20.76 -0.41 -19.42
C ASN A 58 21.75 -1.20 -20.31
N LEU A 59 21.28 -1.83 -21.40
CA LEU A 59 22.16 -2.49 -22.38
C LEU A 59 23.12 -1.50 -23.04
N CYS A 60 22.61 -0.33 -23.40
CA CYS A 60 23.43 0.74 -23.95
C CYS A 60 24.48 1.23 -22.94
N GLU A 61 24.07 1.46 -21.69
CA GLU A 61 25.00 1.92 -20.64
C GLU A 61 26.09 0.89 -20.36
N MET A 62 25.73 -0.39 -20.22
CA MET A 62 26.72 -1.48 -20.05
C MET A 62 27.71 -1.54 -21.22
N SER A 63 27.22 -1.42 -22.46
CA SER A 63 28.07 -1.43 -23.66
C SER A 63 29.05 -0.24 -23.67
N ARG A 64 28.59 0.94 -23.27
CA ARG A 64 29.44 2.15 -23.14
C ARG A 64 30.50 2.03 -22.05
N LEU A 65 30.19 1.31 -20.97
CA LEU A 65 31.12 1.01 -19.89
C LEU A 65 32.13 -0.08 -20.26
N GLY A 66 32.05 -0.66 -21.46
CA GLY A 66 32.98 -1.66 -21.96
C GLY A 66 32.74 -3.07 -21.40
N LEU A 67 31.54 -3.36 -20.90
CA LEU A 67 31.18 -4.71 -20.48
C LEU A 67 31.00 -5.61 -21.71
N PRO A 68 31.17 -6.95 -21.57
CA PRO A 68 31.00 -7.90 -22.66
C PRO A 68 29.51 -8.12 -22.98
N VAL A 69 28.84 -7.09 -23.47
CA VAL A 69 27.44 -7.15 -23.90
C VAL A 69 27.38 -7.69 -25.33
N PRO A 70 26.57 -8.72 -25.62
CA PRO A 70 26.39 -9.20 -26.99
C PRO A 70 25.87 -8.08 -27.91
N PRO A 71 26.43 -7.91 -29.12
CA PRO A 71 26.02 -6.87 -30.07
C PRO A 71 24.52 -6.87 -30.36
N GLY A 72 23.94 -5.69 -30.49
CA GLY A 72 22.51 -5.53 -30.73
C GLY A 72 22.08 -4.07 -30.91
N PHE A 73 20.77 -3.89 -31.09
CA PHE A 73 20.11 -2.60 -31.26
C PHE A 73 18.74 -2.56 -30.57
N VAL A 74 18.24 -1.35 -30.37
CA VAL A 74 16.94 -1.05 -29.77
C VAL A 74 16.07 -0.33 -30.78
N ILE A 75 14.85 -0.81 -30.97
CA ILE A 75 13.76 -0.11 -31.67
C ILE A 75 12.93 0.62 -30.61
N THR A 76 12.75 1.93 -30.79
CA THR A 76 12.23 2.84 -29.76
C THR A 76 10.76 2.62 -29.37
N THR A 77 10.38 3.10 -28.18
CA THR A 77 8.99 3.14 -27.69
C THR A 77 8.08 4.00 -28.57
N THR A 78 8.58 5.06 -29.18
CA THR A 78 7.82 5.89 -30.13
C THR A 78 7.46 5.10 -31.38
N THR A 79 8.34 4.21 -31.86
CA THR A 79 8.01 3.31 -32.98
C THR A 79 6.89 2.32 -32.63
N CYS A 80 6.79 1.90 -31.37
CA CYS A 80 5.67 1.09 -30.90
C CYS A 80 4.36 1.88 -30.97
N LEU A 81 4.38 3.19 -30.67
CA LEU A 81 3.23 4.07 -30.84
C LEU A 81 2.85 4.19 -32.32
N ASP A 82 3.82 4.49 -33.19
CA ASP A 82 3.63 4.58 -34.64
C ASP A 82 3.00 3.30 -35.22
N PHE A 83 3.43 2.13 -34.74
CA PHE A 83 2.86 0.84 -35.13
C PHE A 83 1.37 0.72 -34.83
N PHE A 84 0.93 1.20 -33.65
CA PHE A 84 -0.49 1.19 -33.28
C PHE A 84 -1.29 2.26 -34.02
N GLU A 85 -0.73 3.45 -34.24
CA GLU A 85 -1.35 4.49 -35.06
C GLU A 85 -1.53 4.04 -36.52
N ALA A 86 -0.58 3.28 -37.05
CA ALA A 86 -0.64 2.63 -38.36
C ALA A 86 -1.56 1.38 -38.39
N LYS A 87 -2.43 1.19 -37.38
CA LYS A 87 -3.36 0.05 -37.26
C LYS A 87 -2.64 -1.30 -37.23
N LYS A 88 -1.58 -1.42 -36.43
CA LYS A 88 -0.75 -2.61 -36.26
C LYS A 88 -0.03 -3.05 -37.54
N LYS A 89 0.38 -2.09 -38.37
CA LYS A 89 1.25 -2.32 -39.53
C LYS A 89 2.64 -1.78 -39.23
N MET A 90 3.68 -2.45 -39.71
CA MET A 90 5.05 -1.95 -39.60
C MET A 90 5.14 -0.54 -40.21
N PRO A 91 5.68 0.45 -39.47
CA PRO A 91 5.90 1.79 -40.01
C PRO A 91 6.77 1.77 -41.28
N LEU A 92 6.45 2.64 -42.24
CA LEU A 92 7.21 2.77 -43.49
C LEU A 92 8.69 3.07 -43.19
N GLY A 93 9.62 2.43 -43.89
CA GLY A 93 11.06 2.64 -43.73
C GLY A 93 11.72 1.92 -42.54
N LEU A 94 10.92 1.35 -41.62
CA LEU A 94 11.46 0.72 -40.40
C LEU A 94 12.29 -0.53 -40.75
N LYS A 95 11.89 -1.26 -41.79
CA LYS A 95 12.58 -2.47 -42.26
C LYS A 95 14.00 -2.16 -42.72
N GLU A 96 14.15 -1.14 -43.54
CA GLU A 96 15.44 -0.67 -44.02
C GLU A 96 16.34 -0.19 -42.88
N GLU A 97 15.76 0.51 -41.90
CA GLU A 97 16.50 0.99 -40.72
C GLU A 97 17.03 -0.15 -39.84
N TYR A 98 16.18 -1.12 -39.46
CA TYR A 98 16.66 -2.23 -38.63
C TYR A 98 17.56 -3.20 -39.39
N LEU A 99 17.41 -3.36 -40.71
CA LEU A 99 18.32 -4.17 -41.52
C LEU A 99 19.70 -3.52 -41.63
N THR A 100 19.76 -2.18 -41.68
CA THR A 100 21.02 -1.43 -41.61
C THR A 100 21.72 -1.65 -40.27
N ALA A 101 20.97 -1.64 -39.16
CA ALA A 101 21.49 -1.95 -37.84
C ALA A 101 21.93 -3.43 -37.73
N LEU A 102 21.16 -4.35 -38.29
CA LEU A 102 21.48 -5.78 -38.32
C LEU A 102 22.81 -6.04 -39.05
N ALA A 103 23.06 -5.38 -40.19
CA ALA A 103 24.34 -5.51 -40.89
C ALA A 103 25.55 -5.07 -40.04
N GLN A 104 25.36 -4.07 -39.16
CA GLN A 104 26.39 -3.69 -38.19
C GLN A 104 26.56 -4.74 -37.09
N VAL A 105 25.47 -5.34 -36.60
CA VAL A 105 25.51 -6.45 -35.64
C VAL A 105 26.24 -7.65 -36.24
N GLU A 106 25.96 -8.02 -37.49
CA GLU A 106 26.64 -9.11 -38.21
C GLU A 106 28.16 -8.87 -38.28
N LYS A 107 28.56 -7.64 -38.64
CA LYS A 107 29.97 -7.26 -38.70
C LYS A 107 30.66 -7.34 -37.32
N GLN A 108 29.98 -6.92 -36.25
CA GLN A 108 30.52 -6.97 -34.88
C GLN A 108 30.58 -8.40 -34.34
N ALA A 109 29.58 -9.23 -34.66
CA ALA A 109 29.51 -10.62 -34.22
C ALA A 109 30.42 -11.56 -35.04
N GLY A 110 30.84 -11.14 -36.24
CA GLY A 110 31.58 -11.99 -37.17
C GLY A 110 30.76 -13.16 -37.71
N LYS A 111 29.42 -13.03 -37.73
CA LYS A 111 28.43 -14.03 -38.15
C LYS A 111 27.39 -13.36 -39.03
N LYS A 112 26.69 -14.13 -39.86
CA LYS A 112 25.68 -13.58 -40.79
C LYS A 112 24.30 -14.20 -40.53
N PHE A 113 23.27 -13.36 -40.49
CA PHE A 113 21.90 -13.76 -40.22
C PHE A 113 21.34 -14.54 -41.41
N GLY A 114 20.85 -15.76 -41.14
CA GLY A 114 20.39 -16.69 -42.17
C GLY A 114 21.48 -17.40 -42.97
N ASP A 115 22.76 -17.24 -42.62
CA ASP A 115 23.84 -17.98 -43.27
C ASP A 115 23.91 -19.44 -42.78
N LYS A 116 24.19 -20.38 -43.70
CA LYS A 116 24.26 -21.80 -43.38
C LYS A 116 25.59 -22.18 -42.72
N SER A 117 26.68 -21.53 -43.09
CA SER A 117 28.02 -21.92 -42.62
C SER A 117 28.37 -21.35 -41.25
N ASN A 118 27.99 -20.09 -40.99
CA ASN A 118 28.27 -19.39 -39.75
C ASN A 118 27.05 -18.53 -39.32
N PRO A 119 25.96 -19.19 -38.89
CA PRO A 119 24.69 -18.53 -38.60
C PRO A 119 24.77 -17.57 -37.41
N LEU A 120 24.28 -16.35 -37.60
CA LEU A 120 23.90 -15.46 -36.51
C LEU A 120 22.48 -15.80 -36.04
N LEU A 121 22.31 -15.99 -34.74
CA LEU A 121 21.01 -16.17 -34.10
C LEU A 121 20.72 -14.98 -33.20
N LEU A 122 19.44 -14.58 -33.12
CA LEU A 122 19.01 -13.37 -32.43
C LEU A 122 18.02 -13.67 -31.30
N SER A 123 18.04 -12.81 -30.29
CA SER A 123 16.98 -12.67 -29.30
C SER A 123 16.22 -11.38 -29.56
N VAL A 124 14.90 -11.42 -29.39
CA VAL A 124 14.01 -10.27 -29.53
C VAL A 124 13.27 -10.11 -28.20
N ARG A 125 13.62 -9.07 -27.44
CA ARG A 125 13.18 -8.85 -26.06
C ARG A 125 12.45 -7.52 -25.91
N SER A 126 11.27 -7.54 -25.32
CA SER A 126 10.54 -6.34 -24.92
C SER A 126 11.23 -5.55 -23.80
N GLY A 127 10.94 -4.25 -23.72
CA GLY A 127 11.43 -3.37 -22.66
C GLY A 127 10.69 -2.03 -22.63
N ALA A 128 9.79 -1.85 -21.67
CA ALA A 128 9.13 -0.57 -21.41
C ALA A 128 9.99 0.33 -20.52
N ALA A 129 9.64 1.62 -20.44
CA ALA A 129 10.34 2.59 -19.58
C ALA A 129 10.28 2.23 -18.09
N VAL A 130 9.20 1.57 -17.67
CA VAL A 130 9.01 1.02 -16.33
C VAL A 130 9.15 -0.50 -16.39
N SER A 131 9.74 -1.10 -15.35
CA SER A 131 9.91 -2.55 -15.27
C SER A 131 8.55 -3.26 -15.10
N MET A 132 8.25 -4.18 -16.01
CA MET A 132 7.04 -5.03 -15.99
C MET A 132 7.45 -6.52 -16.08
N PRO A 133 7.98 -7.12 -14.99
CA PRO A 133 8.54 -8.48 -15.03
C PRO A 133 7.49 -9.53 -15.39
N GLY A 134 7.80 -10.42 -16.33
CA GLY A 134 6.93 -11.52 -16.75
C GLY A 134 5.68 -11.10 -17.53
N MET A 135 5.52 -9.80 -17.84
CA MET A 135 4.30 -9.29 -18.48
C MET A 135 4.40 -9.18 -20.01
N MET A 136 5.62 -9.14 -20.54
CA MET A 136 5.88 -8.91 -21.96
C MET A 136 6.78 -10.02 -22.51
N ASP A 137 6.63 -10.27 -23.80
CA ASP A 137 7.18 -11.47 -24.42
C ASP A 137 8.66 -11.30 -24.83
N THR A 138 9.30 -12.45 -25.04
CA THR A 138 10.67 -12.60 -25.54
C THR A 138 10.69 -13.78 -26.49
N VAL A 139 11.44 -13.67 -27.59
CA VAL A 139 11.72 -14.79 -28.51
C VAL A 139 13.23 -15.00 -28.55
N LEU A 140 13.69 -16.22 -28.31
CA LEU A 140 15.11 -16.59 -28.33
C LEU A 140 15.42 -17.48 -29.55
N SER A 141 16.70 -17.58 -29.90
CA SER A 141 17.20 -18.45 -30.98
C SER A 141 16.59 -18.16 -32.35
N LEU A 142 16.15 -16.93 -32.59
CA LEU A 142 15.52 -16.51 -33.83
C LEU A 142 16.52 -16.58 -34.99
N GLY A 143 16.05 -17.11 -36.12
CA GLY A 143 16.86 -17.39 -37.31
C GLY A 143 17.09 -18.87 -37.58
N LEU A 144 16.69 -19.78 -36.68
CA LEU A 144 16.74 -21.22 -36.94
C LEU A 144 15.66 -21.65 -37.94
N ASN A 145 16.05 -22.50 -38.87
CA ASN A 145 15.19 -23.28 -39.76
C ASN A 145 15.85 -24.64 -40.01
N ASP A 146 15.21 -25.51 -40.79
CA ASP A 146 15.73 -26.87 -41.03
C ASP A 146 17.14 -26.91 -41.61
N GLU A 147 17.44 -26.01 -42.54
CA GLU A 147 18.74 -25.97 -43.20
C GLU A 147 19.84 -25.46 -42.26
N ILE A 148 19.55 -24.43 -41.46
CA ILE A 148 20.48 -23.84 -40.50
C ILE A 148 20.71 -24.79 -39.32
N VAL A 149 19.68 -25.49 -38.87
CA VAL A 149 19.83 -26.51 -37.81
C VAL A 149 20.71 -27.65 -38.31
N ALA A 150 20.49 -28.17 -39.52
CA ALA A 150 21.36 -29.20 -40.10
C ALA A 150 22.82 -28.73 -40.18
N ALA A 151 23.05 -27.50 -40.61
CA ALA A 151 24.40 -26.94 -40.69
C ALA A 151 25.04 -26.66 -39.32
N LEU A 152 24.25 -26.31 -38.30
CA LEU A 152 24.71 -26.23 -36.91
C LEU A 152 25.13 -27.60 -36.36
N VAL A 153 24.38 -28.66 -36.69
CA VAL A 153 24.73 -30.03 -36.31
C VAL A 153 26.06 -30.42 -36.94
N GLU A 154 26.26 -30.13 -38.22
CA GLU A 154 27.48 -30.44 -38.96
C GLU A 154 28.69 -29.66 -38.44
N SER A 155 28.55 -28.35 -38.23
CA SER A 155 29.66 -27.48 -37.79
C SER A 155 30.06 -27.66 -36.33
N THR A 156 29.12 -27.99 -35.44
CA THR A 156 29.40 -28.10 -33.99
C THR A 156 29.53 -29.52 -33.49
N GLY A 157 29.06 -30.52 -34.25
CA GLY A 157 28.94 -31.90 -33.79
C GLY A 157 27.94 -32.09 -32.64
N ASN A 158 27.20 -31.05 -32.24
CA ASN A 158 26.31 -31.07 -31.08
C ASN A 158 24.84 -31.10 -31.51
N LYS A 159 24.41 -32.29 -31.95
CA LYS A 159 23.03 -32.52 -32.41
C LYS A 159 21.99 -32.18 -31.34
N LYS A 160 22.26 -32.57 -30.09
CA LYS A 160 21.40 -32.30 -28.94
C LYS A 160 21.12 -30.80 -28.76
N TRP A 161 22.16 -29.98 -28.77
CA TRP A 161 22.04 -28.53 -28.60
C TRP A 161 21.28 -27.86 -29.74
N ALA A 162 21.59 -28.21 -30.99
CA ALA A 162 20.96 -27.60 -32.16
C ALA A 162 19.43 -27.84 -32.17
N PHE A 163 19.00 -29.08 -31.93
CA PHE A 163 17.58 -29.43 -31.88
C PHE A 163 16.88 -28.95 -30.60
N ASP A 164 17.56 -28.85 -29.45
CA ASP A 164 17.00 -28.21 -28.26
C ASP A 164 16.74 -26.71 -28.49
N CYS A 165 17.66 -26.00 -29.13
CA CYS A 165 17.43 -24.60 -29.51
C CYS A 165 16.27 -24.47 -30.51
N TYR A 166 16.14 -25.41 -31.45
CA TYR A 166 15.10 -25.36 -32.47
C TYR A 166 13.70 -25.65 -31.92
N ARG A 167 13.55 -26.67 -31.05
CA ARG A 167 12.26 -26.94 -30.39
C ARG A 167 11.83 -25.77 -29.51
N ARG A 168 12.77 -25.11 -28.82
CA ARG A 168 12.50 -23.91 -28.01
C ARG A 168 12.00 -22.78 -28.88
N LEU A 169 12.66 -22.49 -30.01
CA LEU A 169 12.18 -21.47 -30.95
C LEU A 169 10.76 -21.78 -31.43
N ILE A 170 10.47 -23.01 -31.87
CA ILE A 170 9.14 -23.37 -32.36
C ILE A 170 8.10 -23.14 -31.26
N GLN A 171 8.33 -23.66 -30.05
CA GLN A 171 7.41 -23.51 -28.93
C GLN A 171 7.17 -22.04 -28.55
N MET A 172 8.25 -21.25 -28.43
CA MET A 172 8.19 -19.84 -28.11
C MET A 172 7.47 -19.04 -29.21
N TYR A 173 7.75 -19.32 -30.48
CA TYR A 173 7.14 -18.62 -31.60
C TYR A 173 5.62 -18.86 -31.65
N GLN A 174 5.16 -20.08 -31.38
CA GLN A 174 3.73 -20.39 -31.32
C GLN A 174 3.02 -19.66 -30.19
N ASN A 175 3.67 -19.56 -29.02
CA ASN A 175 3.11 -18.84 -27.88
C ASN A 175 3.11 -17.32 -28.09
N VAL A 176 4.29 -16.76 -28.36
CA VAL A 176 4.53 -15.32 -28.33
C VAL A 176 4.04 -14.64 -29.60
N VAL A 177 4.34 -15.20 -30.77
CA VAL A 177 4.04 -14.57 -32.05
C VAL A 177 2.62 -14.91 -32.51
N LEU A 178 2.21 -16.16 -32.32
CA LEU A 178 0.89 -16.64 -32.78
C LEU A 178 -0.18 -16.69 -31.67
N GLY A 179 0.18 -16.46 -30.41
CA GLY A 179 -0.78 -16.42 -29.30
C GLY A 179 -1.39 -17.77 -28.91
N LYS A 180 -0.74 -18.90 -29.24
CA LYS A 180 -1.24 -20.26 -28.99
C LYS A 180 -0.76 -20.82 -27.65
N SER A 181 -1.50 -21.78 -27.08
CA SER A 181 -1.08 -22.46 -25.84
C SER A 181 0.15 -23.34 -26.06
N THR A 182 1.01 -23.40 -25.04
CA THR A 182 2.19 -24.29 -24.99
C THR A 182 1.87 -25.68 -24.44
N ASP A 183 0.69 -25.91 -23.86
CA ASP A 183 0.33 -27.19 -23.23
C ASP A 183 0.47 -28.40 -24.19
N PRO A 184 0.06 -28.32 -25.47
CA PRO A 184 0.24 -29.44 -26.40
C PRO A 184 1.70 -29.80 -26.64
N TYR A 185 2.58 -28.79 -26.62
CA TYR A 185 4.02 -28.95 -26.83
C TYR A 185 4.68 -29.60 -25.60
N GLU A 186 4.30 -29.17 -24.39
CA GLU A 186 4.77 -29.77 -23.14
C GLU A 186 4.35 -31.23 -23.00
N GLU A 187 3.13 -31.57 -23.41
CA GLU A 187 2.64 -32.95 -23.37
C GLU A 187 3.42 -33.88 -24.32
N VAL A 188 3.92 -33.39 -25.46
CA VAL A 188 4.82 -34.16 -26.33
C VAL A 188 6.15 -34.45 -25.63
N ILE A 189 6.78 -33.44 -25.01
CA ILE A 189 8.04 -33.61 -24.28
C ILE A 189 7.84 -34.61 -23.12
N LYS A 190 6.75 -34.45 -22.36
CA LYS A 190 6.41 -35.32 -21.23
C LYS A 190 6.18 -36.76 -21.65
N LYS A 191 5.43 -37.00 -22.74
CA LYS A 191 5.22 -38.35 -23.29
C LYS A 191 6.55 -38.99 -23.70
N MET A 192 7.44 -38.23 -24.32
CA MET A 192 8.75 -38.75 -24.71
C MET A 192 9.63 -39.09 -23.48
N LYS A 193 9.65 -38.21 -22.47
CA LYS A 193 10.35 -38.46 -21.20
C LYS A 193 9.82 -39.71 -20.51
N VAL A 194 8.49 -39.88 -20.42
CA VAL A 194 7.87 -41.07 -19.81
C VAL A 194 8.21 -42.33 -20.60
N ALA A 195 8.14 -42.29 -21.94
CA ALA A 195 8.46 -43.43 -22.79
C ALA A 195 9.93 -43.88 -22.68
N LYS A 196 10.85 -42.94 -22.41
CA LYS A 196 12.29 -43.19 -22.28
C LYS A 196 12.78 -43.33 -20.84
N GLY A 197 11.91 -43.13 -19.85
CA GLY A 197 12.28 -43.16 -18.42
C GLY A 197 13.13 -41.97 -17.96
N TYR A 198 13.09 -40.84 -18.67
CA TYR A 198 13.81 -39.63 -18.29
C TYR A 198 13.04 -38.80 -17.25
N LYS A 199 13.78 -38.22 -16.31
CA LYS A 199 13.24 -37.32 -15.29
C LYS A 199 13.40 -35.85 -15.68
N TYR A 200 14.50 -35.51 -16.36
CA TYR A 200 14.84 -34.15 -16.76
C TYR A 200 15.12 -34.04 -18.26
N ASP A 201 14.85 -32.85 -18.83
CA ASP A 201 15.06 -32.55 -20.25
C ASP A 201 16.54 -32.71 -20.67
N MET A 202 17.47 -32.48 -19.75
CA MET A 202 18.90 -32.68 -19.99
C MET A 202 19.28 -34.13 -20.32
N GLN A 203 18.42 -35.12 -20.02
CA GLN A 203 18.67 -36.52 -20.35
C GLN A 203 18.29 -36.88 -21.80
N MET A 204 17.55 -36.00 -22.49
CA MET A 204 17.14 -36.20 -23.88
C MET A 204 18.36 -36.19 -24.81
N SER A 205 18.42 -37.15 -25.74
CA SER A 205 19.45 -37.25 -26.78
C SER A 205 19.16 -36.31 -27.97
N GLY A 206 20.09 -36.20 -28.92
CA GLY A 206 19.87 -35.43 -30.14
C GLY A 206 18.77 -36.01 -31.01
N GLU A 207 18.68 -37.34 -31.08
CA GLU A 207 17.63 -38.08 -31.78
C GLU A 207 16.26 -37.86 -31.14
N ASP A 208 16.21 -37.86 -29.80
CA ASP A 208 14.97 -37.58 -29.07
C ASP A 208 14.46 -36.16 -29.40
N TRP A 209 15.35 -35.15 -29.39
CA TRP A 209 14.94 -33.77 -29.71
C TRP A 209 14.55 -33.56 -31.18
N GLU A 210 15.21 -34.24 -32.11
CA GLU A 210 14.83 -34.23 -33.53
C GLU A 210 13.41 -34.77 -33.72
N GLU A 211 13.06 -35.86 -33.03
CA GLU A 211 11.71 -36.44 -33.06
C GLU A 211 10.68 -35.50 -32.40
N VAL A 212 11.03 -34.82 -31.30
CA VAL A 212 10.18 -33.77 -30.70
C VAL A 212 9.91 -32.65 -31.69
N VAL A 213 10.94 -32.14 -32.37
CA VAL A 213 10.80 -31.08 -33.39
C VAL A 213 9.86 -31.54 -34.51
N ARG A 214 9.99 -32.78 -34.98
CA ARG A 214 9.10 -33.35 -36.00
C ARG A 214 7.65 -33.35 -35.55
N GLN A 215 7.38 -33.72 -34.29
CA GLN A 215 6.03 -33.69 -33.72
C GLN A 215 5.53 -32.25 -33.51
N PHE A 216 6.38 -31.33 -33.06
CA PHE A 216 6.03 -29.92 -32.85
C PHE A 216 5.54 -29.24 -34.11
N LYS A 217 6.15 -29.55 -35.26
CA LYS A 217 5.72 -29.03 -36.57
C LYS A 217 4.32 -29.50 -36.98
N GLY A 218 3.82 -30.61 -36.42
CA GLY A 218 2.48 -31.11 -36.67
C GLY A 218 1.38 -30.53 -35.76
N LEU A 219 1.75 -29.81 -34.70
CA LEU A 219 0.80 -29.30 -33.69
C LEU A 219 0.31 -27.86 -33.94
N GLY A 220 1.05 -27.09 -34.73
CA GLY A 220 0.81 -25.66 -34.92
C GLY A 220 0.99 -25.20 -36.36
N GLU A 221 1.09 -23.88 -36.54
CA GLU A 221 1.43 -23.33 -37.86
C GLU A 221 2.92 -23.51 -38.15
N ALA A 222 3.28 -23.62 -39.43
CA ALA A 222 4.68 -23.74 -39.81
C ALA A 222 5.47 -22.48 -39.40
N LEU A 223 6.65 -22.68 -38.81
CA LEU A 223 7.60 -21.61 -38.59
C LEU A 223 8.05 -21.07 -39.96
N PRO A 224 8.09 -19.74 -40.20
CA PRO A 224 8.62 -19.18 -41.44
C PRO A 224 10.04 -19.69 -41.70
N THR A 225 10.33 -20.08 -42.93
CA THR A 225 11.67 -20.58 -43.30
C THR A 225 12.66 -19.44 -43.51
N ASP A 226 12.20 -18.25 -43.89
CA ASP A 226 13.03 -17.04 -44.00
C ASP A 226 13.30 -16.40 -42.62
N PRO A 227 14.57 -16.36 -42.17
CA PRO A 227 14.95 -15.69 -40.93
C PRO A 227 14.52 -14.22 -40.86
N HIS A 228 14.49 -13.49 -41.98
CA HIS A 228 14.09 -12.09 -41.99
C HIS A 228 12.58 -11.92 -41.76
N GLU A 229 11.76 -12.84 -42.25
CA GLU A 229 10.34 -12.90 -41.94
C GLU A 229 10.12 -13.20 -40.45
N GLN A 230 10.88 -14.15 -39.88
CA GLN A 230 10.82 -14.44 -38.44
C GLN A 230 11.13 -13.20 -37.59
N LEU A 231 12.13 -12.40 -37.99
CA LEU A 231 12.52 -11.19 -37.26
C LEU A 231 11.41 -10.12 -37.31
N GLU A 232 10.82 -9.91 -38.48
CA GLU A 232 9.74 -8.94 -38.67
C GLU A 232 8.50 -9.30 -37.84
N THR A 233 8.09 -10.56 -37.84
CA THR A 233 6.94 -11.02 -37.04
C THR A 233 7.22 -10.99 -35.55
N ALA A 234 8.45 -11.28 -35.11
CA ALA A 234 8.84 -11.16 -33.70
C ALA A 234 8.83 -9.71 -33.21
N ILE A 235 9.29 -8.75 -34.02
CA ILE A 235 9.19 -7.32 -33.70
C ILE A 235 7.72 -6.90 -33.56
N ALA A 236 6.87 -7.33 -34.50
CA ALA A 236 5.42 -7.08 -34.43
C ALA A 236 4.79 -7.68 -33.16
N ALA A 237 5.19 -8.89 -32.78
CA ALA A 237 4.71 -9.57 -31.58
C ALA A 237 5.09 -8.80 -30.30
N VAL A 238 6.33 -8.30 -30.21
CA VAL A 238 6.76 -7.46 -29.09
C VAL A 238 5.89 -6.21 -28.96
N PHE A 239 5.62 -5.50 -30.05
CA PHE A 239 4.72 -4.34 -29.99
C PHE A 239 3.30 -4.75 -29.57
N ASN A 240 2.75 -5.81 -30.16
CA ASN A 240 1.44 -6.34 -29.79
C ASN A 240 1.34 -6.75 -28.31
N SER A 241 2.45 -7.22 -27.70
CA SER A 241 2.49 -7.61 -26.28
C SER A 241 2.10 -6.47 -25.32
N TRP A 242 2.26 -5.21 -25.76
CA TRP A 242 1.92 -4.00 -24.98
C TRP A 242 0.46 -3.93 -24.55
N PHE A 243 -0.46 -4.43 -25.39
CA PHE A 243 -1.91 -4.44 -25.13
C PHE A 243 -2.45 -5.84 -24.79
N THR A 244 -1.59 -6.76 -24.36
CA THR A 244 -2.08 -8.04 -23.82
C THR A 244 -2.90 -7.80 -22.55
N PRO A 245 -3.93 -8.62 -22.27
CA PRO A 245 -4.77 -8.45 -21.07
C PRO A 245 -3.97 -8.42 -19.77
N ARG A 246 -2.89 -9.22 -19.68
CA ARG A 246 -1.98 -9.23 -18.52
C ARG A 246 -1.22 -7.90 -18.36
N ALA A 247 -0.71 -7.32 -19.45
CA ALA A 247 0.06 -6.08 -19.41
C ALA A 247 -0.82 -4.88 -19.07
N VAL A 248 -2.05 -4.83 -19.62
CA VAL A 248 -3.05 -3.80 -19.29
C VAL A 248 -3.40 -3.84 -17.82
N ARG A 249 -3.82 -5.01 -17.31
CA ARG A 249 -4.16 -5.18 -15.89
C ARG A 249 -2.99 -4.83 -14.98
N TYR A 250 -1.76 -5.24 -15.32
CA TYR A 250 -0.58 -4.90 -14.53
C TYR A 250 -0.40 -3.38 -14.40
N ARG A 251 -0.57 -2.63 -15.50
CA ARG A 251 -0.48 -1.16 -15.46
C ARG A 251 -1.60 -0.54 -14.63
N GLU A 252 -2.82 -1.07 -14.71
CA GLU A 252 -3.95 -0.63 -13.88
C GLU A 252 -3.67 -0.88 -12.39
N TYR A 253 -3.27 -2.10 -12.01
CA TYR A 253 -2.96 -2.46 -10.63
C TYR A 253 -1.80 -1.66 -10.01
N ASN A 254 -0.83 -1.27 -10.82
CA ASN A 254 0.35 -0.52 -10.38
C ASN A 254 0.24 0.99 -10.67
N ASN A 255 -0.95 1.49 -11.08
CA ASN A 255 -1.19 2.89 -11.43
C ASN A 255 -0.17 3.49 -12.43
N ILE A 256 0.29 2.69 -13.39
CA ILE A 256 1.25 3.12 -14.42
C ILE A 256 0.51 3.80 -15.57
N GLN A 257 0.66 5.12 -15.69
CA GLN A 257 0.04 5.93 -16.74
C GLN A 257 1.10 6.71 -17.55
N GLY A 258 0.73 7.21 -18.73
CA GLY A 258 1.56 8.11 -19.53
C GLY A 258 2.71 7.47 -20.34
N LEU A 259 2.81 6.14 -20.37
CA LEU A 259 3.82 5.45 -21.18
C LEU A 259 3.42 5.37 -22.66
N LEU A 260 4.38 5.66 -23.55
CA LEU A 260 4.17 5.66 -25.00
C LEU A 260 4.00 4.24 -25.59
N GLY A 261 4.70 3.26 -25.03
CA GLY A 261 4.79 1.90 -25.57
C GLY A 261 5.92 1.09 -24.95
N THR A 262 6.27 -0.02 -25.60
CA THR A 262 7.46 -0.82 -25.29
C THR A 262 8.52 -0.66 -26.37
N ALA A 263 9.80 -0.61 -25.98
CA ALA A 263 10.89 -0.78 -26.92
C ALA A 263 11.07 -2.27 -27.27
N CYS A 264 11.73 -2.52 -28.39
CA CYS A 264 12.11 -3.86 -28.85
C CYS A 264 13.64 -3.96 -28.96
N ASN A 265 14.24 -4.83 -28.15
CA ASN A 265 15.69 -5.04 -28.13
C ASN A 265 16.01 -6.28 -28.98
N VAL A 266 16.79 -6.10 -30.04
CA VAL A 266 17.28 -7.19 -30.88
C VAL A 266 18.76 -7.39 -30.57
N GLN A 267 19.12 -8.58 -30.09
CA GLN A 267 20.45 -8.84 -29.56
C GLN A 267 20.97 -10.21 -30.02
N THR A 268 22.27 -10.28 -30.32
CA THR A 268 22.97 -11.53 -30.65
C THR A 268 22.78 -12.57 -29.54
N MET A 269 22.43 -13.80 -29.91
CA MET A 269 22.30 -14.90 -28.97
C MET A 269 23.65 -15.31 -28.40
N VAL A 270 23.63 -15.65 -27.11
CA VAL A 270 24.69 -16.34 -26.37
C VAL A 270 24.06 -17.54 -25.69
N PHE A 271 24.72 -18.69 -25.75
CA PHE A 271 24.16 -19.97 -25.35
C PHE A 271 24.83 -20.51 -24.09
N GLY A 272 24.11 -20.45 -22.97
CA GLY A 272 24.50 -21.14 -21.74
C GLY A 272 24.33 -22.67 -21.79
N ASN A 273 23.68 -23.20 -22.83
CA ASN A 273 23.38 -24.62 -23.03
C ASN A 273 24.24 -25.30 -24.12
N LYS A 274 25.30 -24.65 -24.60
CA LYS A 274 26.09 -25.11 -25.75
C LYS A 274 27.05 -26.25 -25.44
N SER A 275 27.75 -26.18 -24.31
CA SER A 275 28.79 -27.14 -23.92
C SER A 275 28.83 -27.32 -22.40
N ALA A 276 29.61 -28.29 -21.90
CA ALA A 276 29.86 -28.45 -20.46
C ALA A 276 30.53 -27.23 -19.83
N ASP A 277 31.25 -26.45 -20.64
CA ASP A 277 31.87 -25.19 -20.23
C ASP A 277 30.94 -23.97 -20.44
N SER A 278 29.63 -24.19 -20.50
CA SER A 278 28.61 -23.15 -20.67
C SER A 278 27.57 -23.17 -19.56
N GLY A 279 27.00 -22.01 -19.25
CA GLY A 279 25.90 -21.87 -18.30
C GLY A 279 25.32 -20.47 -18.26
N THR A 280 24.36 -20.25 -17.38
CA THR A 280 23.69 -18.96 -17.20
C THR A 280 23.35 -18.73 -15.75
N GLY A 281 23.28 -17.47 -15.34
CA GLY A 281 23.06 -17.12 -13.95
C GLY A 281 22.41 -15.76 -13.76
N VAL A 282 21.88 -15.60 -12.55
CA VAL A 282 21.33 -14.35 -12.05
C VAL A 282 22.05 -14.02 -10.74
N ALA A 283 22.52 -12.79 -10.60
CA ALA A 283 23.26 -12.35 -9.44
C ALA A 283 22.86 -10.96 -8.97
N PHE A 284 23.04 -10.71 -7.69
CA PHE A 284 22.83 -9.44 -7.03
C PHE A 284 24.14 -9.02 -6.38
N THR A 285 24.54 -7.77 -6.65
CA THR A 285 25.74 -7.14 -6.07
C THR A 285 25.75 -7.20 -4.52
N ARG A 286 24.57 -7.18 -3.89
CA ARG A 286 24.35 -7.42 -2.45
C ARG A 286 23.19 -8.36 -2.23
N ASN A 287 23.08 -8.94 -1.04
CA ASN A 287 21.97 -9.84 -0.71
C ASN A 287 20.61 -9.09 -0.74
N PRO A 288 19.66 -9.46 -1.63
CA PRO A 288 18.40 -8.73 -1.77
C PRO A 288 17.42 -8.97 -0.61
N ALA A 289 17.68 -9.96 0.26
CA ALA A 289 16.84 -10.31 1.41
C ALA A 289 17.34 -9.66 2.71
N THR A 290 18.64 -9.72 2.99
CA THR A 290 19.25 -9.20 4.23
C THR A 290 19.84 -7.80 4.06
N GLY A 291 20.28 -7.45 2.86
CA GLY A 291 21.01 -6.23 2.55
C GLY A 291 22.52 -6.33 2.78
N GLU A 292 23.01 -7.46 3.26
CA GLU A 292 24.44 -7.68 3.50
C GLU A 292 25.25 -7.50 2.21
N ASN A 293 26.40 -6.85 2.33
CA ASN A 293 27.33 -6.61 1.22
C ASN A 293 28.11 -7.89 0.85
N VAL A 294 27.39 -8.86 0.30
CA VAL A 294 27.90 -10.13 -0.21
C VAL A 294 27.38 -10.36 -1.63
N PHE A 295 28.26 -10.80 -2.52
CA PHE A 295 27.88 -11.10 -3.90
C PHE A 295 27.04 -12.38 -3.92
N PHE A 296 25.73 -12.21 -4.17
CA PHE A 296 24.73 -13.24 -3.98
C PHE A 296 24.11 -13.63 -5.32
N GLY A 297 23.99 -14.92 -5.63
CA GLY A 297 23.36 -15.32 -6.88
C GLY A 297 23.33 -16.81 -7.11
N GLU A 298 22.75 -17.16 -8.24
CA GLU A 298 22.46 -18.51 -8.69
C GLU A 298 22.99 -18.73 -10.10
N TYR A 299 23.48 -19.94 -10.36
CA TYR A 299 24.06 -20.35 -11.63
C TYR A 299 23.62 -21.78 -12.00
N LEU A 300 23.31 -21.99 -13.28
CA LEU A 300 23.05 -23.31 -13.85
C LEU A 300 23.99 -23.57 -15.03
N GLU A 301 24.66 -24.72 -14.98
CA GLU A 301 25.43 -25.28 -16.09
C GLU A 301 24.51 -25.89 -17.16
N GLN A 302 24.93 -25.80 -18.43
CA GLN A 302 24.22 -26.35 -19.58
C GLN A 302 22.74 -25.95 -19.64
N ALA A 303 22.45 -24.67 -19.43
CA ALA A 303 21.09 -24.14 -19.26
C ALA A 303 20.89 -22.81 -19.97
N GLN A 304 19.64 -22.45 -20.25
CA GLN A 304 19.24 -21.10 -20.65
C GLN A 304 18.52 -20.37 -19.51
N GLY A 305 18.41 -19.04 -19.61
CA GLY A 305 17.86 -18.22 -18.52
C GLY A 305 16.45 -18.64 -18.08
N GLU A 306 15.65 -19.23 -18.98
CA GLU A 306 14.33 -19.80 -18.67
C GLU A 306 14.41 -20.96 -17.66
N ASP A 307 15.46 -21.77 -17.72
CA ASP A 307 15.65 -22.93 -16.85
C ASP A 307 15.99 -22.48 -15.41
N VAL A 308 16.64 -21.32 -15.26
CA VAL A 308 16.90 -20.68 -13.95
C VAL A 308 15.59 -20.15 -13.36
N VAL A 309 14.76 -19.50 -14.18
CA VAL A 309 13.50 -18.88 -13.72
C VAL A 309 12.42 -19.93 -13.43
N SER A 310 12.36 -21.02 -14.20
CA SER A 310 11.34 -22.07 -14.06
C SER A 310 11.53 -22.93 -12.80
N GLY A 311 12.74 -22.97 -12.22
CA GLY A 311 13.04 -23.71 -11.00
C GLY A 311 12.95 -25.24 -11.14
N VAL A 312 12.88 -25.77 -12.37
CA VAL A 312 12.83 -27.22 -12.64
C VAL A 312 14.12 -27.91 -12.21
N ARG A 313 15.25 -27.21 -12.31
CA ARG A 313 16.56 -27.63 -11.81
C ARG A 313 16.94 -26.77 -10.62
N THR A 314 17.52 -27.39 -9.60
CA THR A 314 18.08 -26.66 -8.46
C THR A 314 19.35 -25.94 -8.90
N PRO A 315 19.40 -24.60 -8.83
CA PRO A 315 20.59 -23.84 -9.20
C PRO A 315 21.71 -24.01 -8.18
N HIS A 316 22.95 -23.85 -8.66
CA HIS A 316 24.13 -23.77 -7.81
C HIS A 316 24.34 -22.34 -7.32
N SER A 317 25.05 -22.17 -6.20
CA SER A 317 25.51 -20.85 -5.77
C SER A 317 26.64 -20.33 -6.67
N LEU A 318 26.92 -19.03 -6.62
CA LEU A 318 28.07 -18.44 -7.33
C LEU A 318 29.43 -19.01 -6.91
N ALA A 319 29.55 -19.62 -5.72
CA ALA A 319 30.78 -20.30 -5.31
C ALA A 319 31.10 -21.50 -6.21
N PHE A 320 30.08 -22.14 -6.79
CA PHE A 320 30.28 -23.19 -7.79
C PHE A 320 30.93 -22.64 -9.06
N LEU A 321 30.45 -21.49 -9.55
CA LEU A 321 31.04 -20.81 -10.71
C LEU A 321 32.50 -20.42 -10.43
N GLN A 322 32.81 -19.93 -9.23
CA GLN A 322 34.17 -19.60 -8.82
C GLN A 322 35.12 -20.82 -8.87
N GLN A 323 34.64 -22.01 -8.50
CA GLN A 323 35.43 -23.23 -8.51
C GLN A 323 35.63 -23.82 -9.91
N HIS A 324 34.60 -23.79 -10.76
CA HIS A 324 34.60 -24.47 -12.06
C HIS A 324 35.06 -23.57 -13.22
N MET A 325 34.76 -22.26 -13.17
CA MET A 325 35.13 -21.28 -14.19
C MET A 325 35.66 -19.99 -13.52
N PRO A 326 36.84 -20.04 -12.87
CA PRO A 326 37.36 -18.94 -12.06
C PRO A 326 37.57 -17.64 -12.85
N GLU A 327 37.97 -17.72 -14.12
CA GLU A 327 38.16 -16.55 -15.00
C GLU A 327 36.84 -15.80 -15.25
N ALA A 328 35.78 -16.52 -15.59
CA ALA A 328 34.45 -15.94 -15.78
C ALA A 328 33.90 -15.34 -14.48
N TYR A 329 34.14 -15.99 -13.34
CA TYR A 329 33.76 -15.43 -12.03
C TYR A 329 34.52 -14.15 -11.70
N GLN A 330 35.84 -14.09 -11.95
CA GLN A 330 36.65 -12.90 -11.70
C GLN A 330 36.21 -11.71 -12.57
N GLU A 331 35.90 -11.95 -13.84
CA GLU A 331 35.32 -10.92 -14.70
C GLU A 331 33.96 -10.44 -14.18
N LEU A 332 33.09 -11.38 -13.77
CA LEU A 332 31.78 -11.06 -13.23
C LEU A 332 31.88 -10.24 -11.93
N ASP A 333 32.77 -10.61 -11.00
CA ASP A 333 33.03 -9.85 -9.77
C ASP A 333 33.63 -8.47 -10.04
N LYS A 334 34.43 -8.33 -11.10
CA LYS A 334 34.90 -7.00 -11.53
C LYS A 334 33.73 -6.15 -12.05
N TYR A 335 32.87 -6.71 -12.92
CA TYR A 335 31.78 -5.97 -13.52
C TYR A 335 30.67 -5.62 -12.53
N GLN A 336 30.36 -6.49 -11.56
CA GLN A 336 29.35 -6.20 -10.54
C GLN A 336 29.74 -4.96 -9.70
N ARG A 337 31.03 -4.84 -9.29
CA ARG A 337 31.53 -3.66 -8.56
C ARG A 337 31.49 -2.39 -9.40
N LEU A 338 31.86 -2.49 -10.67
CA LEU A 338 31.80 -1.37 -11.61
C LEU A 338 30.36 -0.86 -11.78
N LEU A 339 29.41 -1.77 -11.95
CA LEU A 339 28.01 -1.44 -12.10
C LEU A 339 27.43 -0.85 -10.81
N GLU A 340 27.72 -1.45 -9.65
CA GLU A 340 27.26 -0.90 -8.37
C GLU A 340 27.80 0.51 -8.13
N THR A 341 29.08 0.76 -8.42
CA THR A 341 29.70 2.09 -8.29
C THR A 341 29.12 3.09 -9.28
N HIS A 342 28.89 2.68 -10.53
CA HIS A 342 28.37 3.55 -11.59
C HIS A 342 26.91 3.94 -11.34
N PHE A 343 26.05 2.96 -11.09
CA PHE A 343 24.63 3.19 -10.77
C PHE A 343 24.43 3.70 -9.33
N ARG A 344 25.48 3.62 -8.52
CA ARG A 344 25.53 3.98 -7.10
C ARG A 344 24.46 3.25 -6.30
N ASP A 345 24.01 2.07 -6.70
CA ASP A 345 22.92 1.29 -6.09
C ASP A 345 23.10 -0.21 -6.37
N MET A 346 22.52 -1.06 -5.53
CA MET A 346 22.56 -2.52 -5.69
C MET A 346 21.89 -2.92 -7.01
N GLN A 347 22.64 -3.66 -7.82
CA GLN A 347 22.23 -4.18 -9.12
C GLN A 347 21.83 -5.65 -9.07
N ASP A 348 20.83 -5.98 -9.87
CA ASP A 348 20.40 -7.31 -10.31
C ASP A 348 20.93 -7.53 -11.73
N LEU A 349 21.69 -8.61 -11.91
CA LEU A 349 22.52 -8.94 -13.06
C LEU A 349 22.05 -10.25 -13.69
N GLU A 350 21.84 -10.26 -15.00
CA GLU A 350 21.67 -11.48 -15.79
C GLU A 350 22.93 -11.68 -16.65
N PHE A 351 23.53 -12.87 -16.60
CA PHE A 351 24.73 -13.20 -17.37
C PHE A 351 24.67 -14.62 -17.93
N SER A 352 25.45 -14.84 -18.99
CA SER A 352 25.69 -16.17 -19.55
C SER A 352 27.17 -16.37 -19.79
N VAL A 353 27.62 -17.61 -19.64
CA VAL A 353 28.95 -18.06 -19.99
C VAL A 353 28.78 -19.02 -21.17
N GLU A 354 29.36 -18.69 -22.33
CA GLU A 354 29.42 -19.57 -23.49
C GLU A 354 30.87 -19.97 -23.72
N ASP A 355 31.17 -21.27 -23.63
CA ASP A 355 32.52 -21.82 -23.78
C ASP A 355 33.57 -21.05 -22.96
N ARG A 356 33.33 -20.91 -21.65
CA ARG A 356 34.13 -20.14 -20.66
C ARG A 356 34.18 -18.63 -20.83
N LYS A 357 33.56 -18.06 -21.88
CA LYS A 357 33.52 -16.61 -22.10
C LYS A 357 32.28 -16.00 -21.47
N LEU A 358 32.47 -15.01 -20.60
CA LEU A 358 31.39 -14.27 -19.94
C LEU A 358 30.72 -13.26 -20.88
N TYR A 359 29.40 -13.19 -20.81
CA TYR A 359 28.58 -12.17 -21.45
C TYR A 359 27.56 -11.59 -20.48
N MET A 360 27.45 -10.27 -20.47
CA MET A 360 26.49 -9.53 -19.64
C MET A 360 25.22 -9.27 -20.45
N LEU A 361 24.08 -9.79 -19.98
CA LEU A 361 22.82 -9.76 -20.72
C LEU A 361 21.86 -8.69 -20.21
N GLN A 362 21.90 -8.37 -18.92
CA GLN A 362 21.05 -7.35 -18.34
C GLN A 362 21.63 -6.85 -17.01
N THR A 363 21.40 -5.57 -16.72
CA THR A 363 21.48 -5.02 -15.38
C THR A 363 20.24 -4.18 -15.10
N ARG A 364 19.85 -4.09 -13.84
CA ARG A 364 18.83 -3.15 -13.35
C ARG A 364 19.01 -2.96 -11.85
N THR A 365 18.40 -1.90 -11.30
CA THR A 365 18.24 -1.75 -9.86
C THR A 365 17.56 -3.00 -9.27
N GLY A 366 18.24 -3.68 -8.35
CA GLY A 366 17.75 -4.93 -7.80
C GLY A 366 16.58 -4.72 -6.85
N LYS A 367 15.50 -5.49 -7.07
CA LYS A 367 14.39 -5.58 -6.13
C LYS A 367 14.89 -6.21 -4.83
N ARG A 368 14.43 -5.68 -3.70
CA ARG A 368 14.94 -6.04 -2.37
C ARG A 368 13.87 -5.86 -1.30
N THR A 369 14.05 -6.48 -0.14
CA THR A 369 13.15 -6.36 1.02
C THR A 369 13.26 -4.98 1.68
N ALA A 370 12.32 -4.64 2.58
CA ALA A 370 12.40 -3.41 3.37
C ALA A 370 13.69 -3.35 4.22
N LYS A 371 14.04 -4.46 4.87
CA LYS A 371 15.29 -4.61 5.62
C LYS A 371 16.51 -4.35 4.74
N ALA A 372 16.59 -5.04 3.59
CA ALA A 372 17.70 -4.90 2.67
C ALA A 372 17.79 -3.46 2.09
N SER A 373 16.66 -2.83 1.79
CA SER A 373 16.64 -1.42 1.34
C SER A 373 17.31 -0.49 2.34
N VAL A 374 17.00 -0.60 3.64
CA VAL A 374 17.57 0.25 4.67
C VAL A 374 19.05 -0.07 4.91
N GLN A 375 19.39 -1.35 5.06
CA GLN A 375 20.77 -1.78 5.28
C GLN A 375 21.70 -1.30 4.16
N ILE A 376 21.32 -1.55 2.89
CA ILE A 376 22.13 -1.16 1.73
C ILE A 376 22.29 0.36 1.66
N ALA A 377 21.23 1.12 1.90
CA ALA A 377 21.31 2.57 1.92
C ALA A 377 22.25 3.08 3.02
N VAL A 378 22.24 2.44 4.18
CA VAL A 378 23.13 2.81 5.29
C VAL A 378 24.58 2.50 4.96
N ASP A 379 24.85 1.29 4.46
CA ASP A 379 26.18 0.84 4.07
C ASP A 379 26.76 1.71 2.95
N MET A 380 25.97 2.05 1.92
CA MET A 380 26.43 2.90 0.82
C MET A 380 26.77 4.34 1.26
N VAL A 381 26.15 4.85 2.32
CA VAL A 381 26.55 6.14 2.92
C VAL A 381 27.86 5.98 3.69
N ALA A 382 28.00 4.90 4.47
CA ALA A 382 29.23 4.59 5.20
C ALA A 382 30.44 4.37 4.27
N GLU A 383 30.20 3.76 3.12
CA GLU A 383 31.17 3.54 2.04
C GLU A 383 31.45 4.81 1.20
N GLY A 384 30.71 5.91 1.44
CA GLY A 384 30.87 7.17 0.72
C GLY A 384 30.32 7.17 -0.71
N MET A 385 29.60 6.12 -1.12
CA MET A 385 29.00 6.02 -2.46
C MET A 385 27.81 6.96 -2.64
N ILE A 386 27.01 7.17 -1.59
CA ILE A 386 25.85 8.07 -1.62
C ILE A 386 25.82 9.01 -0.42
N THR A 387 25.08 10.12 -0.54
CA THR A 387 24.85 11.04 0.58
C THR A 387 23.67 10.58 1.43
N GLU A 388 23.61 11.02 2.70
CA GLU A 388 22.44 10.78 3.57
C GLU A 388 21.11 11.21 2.90
N GLN A 389 21.11 12.31 2.15
CA GLN A 389 19.93 12.81 1.44
C GLN A 389 19.53 11.87 0.31
N GLU A 390 20.50 11.39 -0.46
CA GLU A 390 20.25 10.44 -1.55
C GLU A 390 19.74 9.10 -1.01
N ALA A 391 20.26 8.62 0.12
CA ALA A 391 19.77 7.43 0.80
C ALA A 391 18.27 7.54 1.18
N LEU A 392 17.87 8.69 1.76
CA LEU A 392 16.47 8.93 2.14
C LEU A 392 15.53 8.95 0.93
N LEU A 393 15.96 9.47 -0.23
CA LEU A 393 15.14 9.55 -1.44
C LEU A 393 14.97 8.19 -2.16
N ARG A 394 15.83 7.22 -1.86
CA ARG A 394 15.80 5.89 -2.48
C ARG A 394 14.92 4.89 -1.75
N ILE A 395 14.52 5.23 -0.53
CA ILE A 395 13.70 4.37 0.31
C ILE A 395 12.24 4.75 0.10
N ASP A 396 11.49 3.79 -0.41
CA ASP A 396 10.04 3.87 -0.51
C ASP A 396 9.43 3.94 0.91
N PRO A 397 8.69 5.01 1.25
CA PRO A 397 8.08 5.18 2.56
C PRO A 397 7.19 4.00 2.98
N GLU A 398 6.43 3.39 2.06
CA GLU A 398 5.53 2.28 2.40
C GLU A 398 6.27 1.06 2.96
N ARG A 399 7.53 0.88 2.55
CA ARG A 399 8.38 -0.21 3.07
C ARG A 399 8.76 -0.01 4.54
N MET A 400 8.62 1.19 5.08
CA MET A 400 8.90 1.46 6.49
C MET A 400 7.92 0.77 7.43
N ASN A 401 6.71 0.43 6.95
CA ASN A 401 5.73 -0.34 7.71
C ASN A 401 6.32 -1.64 8.27
N TYR A 402 7.27 -2.26 7.58
CA TYR A 402 7.99 -3.44 8.07
C TYR A 402 8.61 -3.24 9.46
N PHE A 403 9.18 -2.07 9.74
CA PHE A 403 9.83 -1.76 11.01
C PHE A 403 8.85 -1.34 12.12
N LEU A 404 7.56 -1.19 11.80
CA LEU A 404 6.52 -0.78 12.76
C LEU A 404 5.90 -1.97 13.51
N HIS A 405 6.15 -3.18 13.04
CA HIS A 405 5.72 -4.40 13.70
C HIS A 405 6.93 -5.12 14.32
N PRO A 406 6.72 -5.96 15.35
CA PRO A 406 7.76 -6.86 15.83
C PRO A 406 8.23 -7.73 14.67
N THR A 407 9.52 -8.06 14.62
CA THR A 407 10.09 -8.92 13.56
C THR A 407 10.86 -10.06 14.18
N VAL A 408 10.94 -11.20 13.49
CA VAL A 408 11.76 -12.32 13.96
C VAL A 408 13.24 -11.94 13.84
N ASP A 409 14.04 -12.22 14.87
CA ASP A 409 15.48 -11.99 14.81
C ASP A 409 16.10 -12.90 13.75
N THR A 410 16.72 -12.29 12.74
CA THR A 410 17.36 -13.03 11.65
C THR A 410 18.56 -13.86 12.09
N LYS A 411 19.18 -13.54 13.23
CA LYS A 411 20.35 -14.25 13.78
C LYS A 411 19.97 -15.44 14.65
N ALA A 412 18.71 -15.53 15.08
CA ALA A 412 18.26 -16.63 15.92
C ALA A 412 18.17 -17.95 15.12
N PRO A 413 18.57 -19.10 15.70
CA PRO A 413 18.32 -20.39 15.10
C PRO A 413 16.80 -20.59 14.96
N LYS A 414 16.37 -21.06 13.78
CA LYS A 414 14.96 -21.19 13.45
C LYS A 414 14.70 -22.49 12.69
N THR A 415 13.68 -23.21 13.14
CA THR A 415 13.17 -24.40 12.47
C THR A 415 11.87 -24.03 11.77
N VAL A 416 11.88 -24.07 10.43
CA VAL A 416 10.72 -23.70 9.61
C VAL A 416 9.78 -24.90 9.50
N LEU A 417 8.57 -24.76 10.02
CA LEU A 417 7.49 -25.76 9.93
C LEU A 417 6.74 -25.66 8.60
N GLY A 418 6.64 -24.46 8.06
CA GLY A 418 5.92 -24.22 6.81
C GLY A 418 6.04 -22.78 6.33
N LYS A 419 5.55 -22.54 5.12
CA LYS A 419 5.50 -21.20 4.52
C LYS A 419 4.15 -20.97 3.84
N GLY A 420 3.51 -19.87 4.18
CA GLY A 420 2.33 -19.34 3.50
C GLY A 420 2.58 -17.95 2.91
N LEU A 421 1.50 -17.26 2.62
CA LEU A 421 1.48 -15.89 2.14
C LEU A 421 1.59 -14.90 3.33
N PRO A 422 2.40 -13.84 3.21
CA PRO A 422 2.56 -12.80 4.22
C PRO A 422 1.32 -11.89 4.28
N ALA A 423 0.24 -12.40 4.86
CA ALA A 423 -1.10 -11.80 4.79
C ALA A 423 -1.24 -10.52 5.60
N SER A 424 -0.64 -10.48 6.80
CA SER A 424 -0.53 -9.29 7.63
C SER A 424 0.82 -9.28 8.36
N PRO A 425 1.57 -8.15 8.30
CA PRO A 425 2.93 -8.07 8.80
C PRO A 425 3.03 -8.20 10.34
N GLY A 426 4.22 -8.58 10.80
CA GLY A 426 4.57 -8.68 12.21
C GLY A 426 5.06 -10.06 12.61
N ALA A 427 5.57 -10.19 13.83
CA ALA A 427 6.00 -11.44 14.43
C ALA A 427 5.19 -11.72 15.69
N ALA A 428 4.57 -12.90 15.74
CA ALA A 428 3.70 -13.31 16.85
C ALA A 428 4.10 -14.70 17.34
N THR A 429 4.19 -14.86 18.65
CA THR A 429 4.46 -16.14 19.29
C THR A 429 3.37 -16.45 20.30
N GLY A 430 2.98 -17.71 20.37
CA GLY A 430 1.98 -18.17 21.32
C GLY A 430 1.72 -19.66 21.21
N ALA A 431 0.95 -20.17 22.17
CA ALA A 431 0.46 -21.53 22.16
C ALA A 431 -0.60 -21.71 21.05
N VAL A 432 -0.51 -22.80 20.30
CA VAL A 432 -1.46 -23.12 19.23
C VAL A 432 -2.83 -23.44 19.79
N VAL A 433 -3.87 -22.86 19.19
CA VAL A 433 -5.28 -23.17 19.46
C VAL A 433 -6.03 -23.32 18.14
N PHE A 434 -6.99 -24.26 18.09
CA PHE A 434 -7.75 -24.56 16.87
C PHE A 434 -9.21 -24.09 16.92
N SER A 435 -9.69 -23.68 18.12
CA SER A 435 -11.04 -23.16 18.35
C SER A 435 -11.02 -21.66 18.74
N PRO A 436 -11.80 -20.81 18.04
CA PRO A 436 -12.01 -19.41 18.40
C PRO A 436 -12.58 -19.20 19.81
N GLU A 437 -13.52 -20.05 20.24
CA GLU A 437 -14.19 -19.97 21.54
C GLU A 437 -13.24 -20.29 22.68
N VAL A 438 -12.38 -21.29 22.47
CA VAL A 438 -11.30 -21.64 23.41
C VAL A 438 -10.32 -20.48 23.53
N ALA A 439 -9.93 -19.86 22.40
CA ALA A 439 -9.02 -18.71 22.41
C ALA A 439 -9.58 -17.55 23.25
N GLU A 440 -10.87 -17.23 23.09
CA GLU A 440 -11.53 -16.18 23.87
C GLU A 440 -11.62 -16.54 25.37
N THR A 441 -11.99 -17.79 25.68
CA THR A 441 -12.13 -18.24 27.07
C THR A 441 -10.80 -18.22 27.82
N MET A 442 -9.71 -18.65 27.18
CA MET A 442 -8.38 -18.64 27.78
C MET A 442 -7.89 -17.22 28.06
N VAL A 443 -8.07 -16.29 27.13
CA VAL A 443 -7.67 -14.88 27.32
C VAL A 443 -8.56 -14.16 28.36
N LYS A 444 -9.83 -14.53 28.49
CA LYS A 444 -10.71 -14.03 29.57
C LYS A 444 -10.26 -14.53 30.94
N GLY A 445 -9.76 -15.77 31.04
CA GLY A 445 -9.24 -16.34 32.28
C GLY A 445 -7.89 -15.76 32.70
N ASP A 446 -7.00 -15.53 31.74
CA ASP A 446 -5.71 -14.87 31.96
C ASP A 446 -5.37 -13.95 30.76
N PRO A 447 -5.45 -12.61 30.94
CA PRO A 447 -5.15 -11.64 29.88
C PRO A 447 -3.72 -11.70 29.32
N ASN A 448 -2.79 -12.38 30.01
CA ASN A 448 -1.38 -12.45 29.60
C ASN A 448 -1.08 -13.62 28.67
N VAL A 449 -1.99 -14.57 28.50
CA VAL A 449 -1.78 -15.75 27.65
C VAL A 449 -1.66 -15.32 26.19
N LYS A 450 -0.60 -15.79 25.52
CA LYS A 450 -0.36 -15.55 24.09
C LYS A 450 -0.74 -16.79 23.29
N LEU A 451 -1.63 -16.62 22.32
CA LEU A 451 -2.19 -17.71 21.52
C LEU A 451 -1.96 -17.49 20.03
N ILE A 452 -1.80 -18.57 19.26
CA ILE A 452 -1.82 -18.56 17.80
C ILE A 452 -3.02 -19.36 17.33
N LEU A 453 -3.96 -18.70 16.67
CA LEU A 453 -5.14 -19.36 16.12
C LEU A 453 -4.79 -20.01 14.79
N VAL A 454 -4.89 -21.34 14.73
CA VAL A 454 -4.62 -22.15 13.54
C VAL A 454 -5.94 -22.72 13.02
N ARG A 455 -6.25 -22.47 11.75
CA ARG A 455 -7.50 -22.90 11.09
C ARG A 455 -7.23 -23.40 9.68
N THR A 456 -8.13 -24.21 9.14
CA THR A 456 -8.12 -24.53 7.70
C THR A 456 -8.42 -23.26 6.89
N GLU A 457 -9.46 -22.54 7.29
CA GLU A 457 -9.83 -21.20 6.83
C GLU A 457 -10.60 -20.48 7.95
N THR A 458 -10.67 -19.14 7.91
CA THR A 458 -11.47 -18.38 8.89
C THR A 458 -12.77 -17.88 8.29
N THR A 459 -13.85 -17.86 9.07
CA THR A 459 -15.14 -17.25 8.71
C THR A 459 -15.46 -16.04 9.59
N ALA A 460 -16.57 -15.35 9.30
CA ALA A 460 -17.02 -14.19 10.09
C ALA A 460 -17.32 -14.54 11.56
N ASP A 461 -17.69 -15.78 11.84
CA ASP A 461 -17.95 -16.23 13.20
C ASP A 461 -16.65 -16.30 14.02
N ASP A 462 -15.49 -16.55 13.39
CA ASP A 462 -14.20 -16.70 14.07
C ASP A 462 -13.60 -15.38 14.61
N ILE A 463 -14.22 -14.22 14.34
CA ILE A 463 -13.68 -12.88 14.64
C ILE A 463 -13.34 -12.68 16.13
N HIS A 464 -14.15 -13.24 17.03
CA HIS A 464 -13.93 -13.11 18.47
C HIS A 464 -12.64 -13.84 18.91
N GLY A 465 -12.39 -15.04 18.39
CA GLY A 465 -11.14 -15.76 18.60
C GLY A 465 -9.94 -15.12 17.91
N MET A 466 -10.12 -14.56 16.70
CA MET A 466 -9.08 -13.77 16.01
C MET A 466 -8.67 -12.54 16.83
N ARG A 467 -9.63 -11.90 17.53
CA ARG A 467 -9.36 -10.79 18.47
C ARG A 467 -8.70 -11.22 19.77
N ALA A 468 -8.88 -12.45 20.21
CA ALA A 468 -8.16 -13.00 21.36
C ALA A 468 -6.72 -13.41 21.01
N ALA A 469 -6.50 -14.01 19.83
CA ALA A 469 -5.21 -14.57 19.43
C ALA A 469 -4.13 -13.50 19.15
N THR A 470 -2.86 -13.78 19.44
CA THR A 470 -1.73 -12.88 19.12
C THR A 470 -1.36 -12.93 17.63
N GLY A 471 -1.60 -14.05 16.96
CA GLY A 471 -1.39 -14.24 15.53
C GLY A 471 -2.28 -15.33 14.95
N ILE A 472 -2.40 -15.37 13.63
CA ILE A 472 -3.33 -16.25 12.90
C ILE A 472 -2.57 -17.00 11.80
N VAL A 473 -2.83 -18.30 11.66
CA VAL A 473 -2.38 -19.11 10.52
C VAL A 473 -3.57 -19.78 9.87
N THR A 474 -3.60 -19.76 8.53
CA THR A 474 -4.55 -20.59 7.77
C THR A 474 -3.85 -21.49 6.76
N GLU A 475 -4.32 -22.74 6.64
CA GLU A 475 -3.90 -23.67 5.59
C GLU A 475 -4.28 -23.15 4.20
N ASN A 476 -5.50 -22.64 4.07
CA ASN A 476 -6.06 -22.10 2.84
C ASN A 476 -6.25 -20.57 2.91
N GLY A 477 -6.40 -19.95 1.75
CA GLY A 477 -6.71 -18.52 1.62
C GLY A 477 -5.56 -17.67 1.07
N GLY A 478 -5.92 -16.72 0.20
CA GLY A 478 -4.98 -15.77 -0.41
C GLY A 478 -4.73 -14.50 0.43
N MET A 479 -3.97 -13.56 -0.15
CA MET A 479 -3.73 -12.21 0.42
C MET A 479 -5.00 -11.37 0.65
N THR A 480 -6.11 -11.76 0.03
CA THR A 480 -7.45 -11.15 0.13
C THR A 480 -8.46 -12.04 0.84
N SER A 481 -8.02 -13.16 1.43
CA SER A 481 -8.89 -14.04 2.21
C SER A 481 -9.45 -13.34 3.45
N HIS A 482 -10.54 -13.87 4.00
CA HIS A 482 -11.14 -13.36 5.23
C HIS A 482 -10.10 -13.18 6.35
N ALA A 483 -9.24 -14.20 6.58
CA ALA A 483 -8.16 -14.15 7.56
C ALA A 483 -7.19 -12.99 7.29
N ALA A 484 -6.77 -12.82 6.03
CA ALA A 484 -5.82 -11.78 5.64
C ALA A 484 -6.39 -10.37 5.80
N VAL A 485 -7.62 -10.14 5.36
CA VAL A 485 -8.28 -8.83 5.42
C VAL A 485 -8.57 -8.43 6.87
N VAL A 486 -9.12 -9.36 7.66
CA VAL A 486 -9.50 -9.11 9.05
C VAL A 486 -8.27 -8.96 9.94
N ALA A 487 -7.26 -9.83 9.80
CA ALA A 487 -6.03 -9.73 10.59
C ALA A 487 -5.27 -8.43 10.30
N ARG A 488 -5.20 -8.02 9.02
CA ARG A 488 -4.63 -6.73 8.63
C ARG A 488 -5.40 -5.55 9.23
N GLY A 489 -6.72 -5.61 9.23
CA GLY A 489 -7.56 -4.59 9.88
C GLY A 489 -7.47 -4.57 11.41
N MET A 490 -6.88 -5.58 12.04
CA MET A 490 -6.65 -5.66 13.48
C MET A 490 -5.18 -5.44 13.87
N GLY A 491 -4.29 -5.20 12.89
CA GLY A 491 -2.85 -5.09 13.12
C GLY A 491 -2.21 -6.38 13.67
N LYS A 492 -2.80 -7.55 13.37
CA LYS A 492 -2.33 -8.85 13.88
C LYS A 492 -1.57 -9.63 12.83
N CYS A 493 -0.42 -10.17 13.23
CA CYS A 493 0.40 -11.05 12.40
C CYS A 493 -0.44 -12.20 11.81
N CYS A 494 -0.40 -12.36 10.50
CA CYS A 494 -1.16 -13.39 9.80
C CYS A 494 -0.36 -14.02 8.67
N VAL A 495 -0.33 -15.35 8.65
CA VAL A 495 0.20 -16.16 7.55
C VAL A 495 -0.96 -16.94 6.96
N ALA A 496 -1.38 -16.60 5.74
CA ALA A 496 -2.52 -17.24 5.08
C ALA A 496 -2.06 -18.19 3.97
N GLY A 497 -2.80 -19.27 3.68
CA GLY A 497 -2.48 -20.14 2.56
C GLY A 497 -1.18 -20.92 2.75
N ALA A 498 -0.90 -21.35 3.99
CA ALA A 498 0.25 -22.18 4.31
C ALA A 498 -0.01 -23.65 3.91
N HIS A 499 -0.16 -23.91 2.61
CA HIS A 499 -0.52 -25.22 2.04
C HIS A 499 0.46 -26.36 2.39
N THR A 500 1.63 -26.03 2.94
CA THR A 500 2.59 -27.02 3.47
C THR A 500 2.20 -27.56 4.85
N LEU A 501 1.17 -26.99 5.49
CA LEU A 501 0.62 -27.39 6.78
C LEU A 501 -0.77 -27.99 6.53
N HIS A 502 -0.96 -29.23 6.94
CA HIS A 502 -2.28 -29.87 6.90
C HIS A 502 -2.94 -29.76 8.26
N VAL A 503 -4.03 -29.00 8.37
CA VAL A 503 -4.69 -28.66 9.64
C VAL A 503 -5.84 -29.61 9.91
N ASP A 504 -5.74 -30.34 11.03
CA ASP A 504 -6.79 -31.21 11.56
C ASP A 504 -7.40 -30.55 12.81
N VAL A 505 -8.51 -29.83 12.60
CA VAL A 505 -9.21 -29.07 13.65
C VAL A 505 -9.84 -30.01 14.69
N GLU A 506 -10.38 -31.17 14.27
CA GLU A 506 -11.01 -32.14 15.18
C GLU A 506 -9.96 -32.86 16.03
N GLY A 507 -8.85 -33.27 15.41
CA GLY A 507 -7.69 -33.87 16.08
C GLY A 507 -6.81 -32.88 16.83
N LYS A 508 -7.11 -31.57 16.75
CA LYS A 508 -6.39 -30.47 17.43
C LYS A 508 -4.89 -30.47 17.15
N GLN A 509 -4.53 -30.66 15.89
CA GLN A 509 -3.16 -30.74 15.44
C GLN A 509 -2.99 -30.25 14.00
N PHE A 510 -1.76 -29.90 13.61
CA PHE A 510 -1.40 -29.79 12.20
C PHE A 510 -0.12 -30.56 11.89
N ILE A 511 -0.01 -31.01 10.65
CA ILE A 511 1.09 -31.86 10.16
C ILE A 511 1.84 -31.12 9.06
N THR A 512 3.16 -31.02 9.18
CA THR A 512 4.02 -30.41 8.17
C THR A 512 4.36 -31.40 7.05
N LYS A 513 4.86 -30.90 5.90
CA LYS A 513 5.25 -31.74 4.76
C LYS A 513 6.33 -32.79 5.09
N ASP A 514 7.21 -32.50 6.03
CA ASP A 514 8.26 -33.37 6.56
C ASP A 514 7.76 -34.36 7.62
N GLY A 515 6.46 -34.31 7.98
CA GLY A 515 5.82 -35.23 8.91
C GLY A 515 5.88 -34.80 10.38
N THR A 516 6.33 -33.59 10.68
CA THR A 516 6.32 -33.04 12.05
C THR A 516 4.88 -32.73 12.46
N VAL A 517 4.48 -33.19 13.65
CA VAL A 517 3.12 -32.99 14.20
C VAL A 517 3.16 -31.96 15.31
N ILE A 518 2.34 -30.91 15.20
CA ILE A 518 2.18 -29.85 16.21
C ILE A 518 0.76 -29.93 16.77
N LYS A 519 0.64 -29.96 18.09
CA LYS A 519 -0.62 -30.13 18.83
C LYS A 519 -1.08 -28.84 19.48
N GLU A 520 -2.34 -28.81 19.89
CA GLU A 520 -2.88 -27.72 20.71
C GLU A 520 -2.05 -27.54 22.00
N GLY A 521 -1.70 -26.28 22.30
CA GLY A 521 -0.81 -25.93 23.41
C GLY A 521 0.68 -25.80 23.04
N ASP A 522 1.13 -26.41 21.94
CA ASP A 522 2.52 -26.27 21.49
C ASP A 522 2.81 -24.81 21.08
N VAL A 523 4.03 -24.35 21.34
CA VAL A 523 4.41 -22.96 21.05
C VAL A 523 4.98 -22.87 19.64
N ILE A 524 4.44 -21.93 18.85
CA ILE A 524 4.97 -21.58 17.53
C ILE A 524 5.17 -20.07 17.40
N THR A 525 6.03 -19.69 16.48
CA THR A 525 6.26 -18.29 16.09
C THR A 525 5.91 -18.07 14.63
N LEU A 526 5.15 -17.02 14.35
CA LEU A 526 4.79 -16.59 13.01
C LEU A 526 5.63 -15.39 12.60
N ASP A 527 6.03 -15.36 11.34
CA ASP A 527 6.53 -14.16 10.67
C ASP A 527 5.57 -13.80 9.53
N GLY A 528 4.63 -12.92 9.83
CA GLY A 528 3.63 -12.43 8.89
C GLY A 528 4.19 -11.50 7.81
N ALA A 529 5.44 -11.04 7.92
CA ALA A 529 6.11 -10.28 6.88
C ALA A 529 6.74 -11.17 5.80
N THR A 530 7.24 -12.35 6.19
CA THR A 530 7.85 -13.32 5.24
C THR A 530 6.96 -14.53 4.95
N GLY A 531 5.88 -14.71 5.69
CA GLY A 531 4.94 -15.83 5.59
C GLY A 531 5.46 -17.11 6.24
N LEU A 532 6.43 -17.04 7.15
CA LEU A 532 7.02 -18.23 7.77
C LEU A 532 6.27 -18.66 9.04
N VAL A 533 6.14 -19.97 9.22
CA VAL A 533 5.69 -20.60 10.47
C VAL A 533 6.86 -21.35 11.07
N LEU A 534 7.23 -21.01 12.30
CA LEU A 534 8.45 -21.46 12.97
C LEU A 534 8.12 -22.23 14.25
N LEU A 535 8.91 -23.25 14.56
CA LEU A 535 8.77 -24.03 15.79
C LEU A 535 9.33 -23.26 16.99
N GLY A 536 8.59 -23.27 18.11
CA GLY A 536 9.02 -22.71 19.39
C GLY A 536 8.89 -21.19 19.51
N ASP A 537 9.37 -20.66 20.64
CA ASP A 537 9.49 -19.23 20.88
C ASP A 537 10.79 -18.71 20.27
N VAL A 538 10.69 -18.15 19.06
CA VAL A 538 11.84 -17.58 18.35
C VAL A 538 12.02 -16.13 18.81
N PRO A 539 13.24 -15.71 19.20
CA PRO A 539 13.52 -14.33 19.58
C PRO A 539 13.01 -13.30 18.57
N ARG A 540 12.38 -12.24 19.08
CA ARG A 540 11.80 -11.15 18.29
C ARG A 540 12.52 -9.85 18.59
N MET A 541 12.73 -9.05 17.56
CA MET A 541 13.15 -7.67 17.71
C MET A 541 11.92 -6.79 17.95
N PRO A 542 11.98 -5.87 18.94
CA PRO A 542 10.91 -4.90 19.11
C PRO A 542 10.79 -4.00 17.87
N PRO A 543 9.60 -3.45 17.62
CA PRO A 543 9.43 -2.48 16.55
C PRO A 543 10.44 -1.34 16.65
N GLY A 544 10.98 -0.90 15.51
CA GLY A 544 11.96 0.18 15.44
C GLY A 544 13.35 -0.14 16.02
N ALA A 545 13.60 -1.32 16.58
CA ALA A 545 14.88 -1.62 17.24
C ALA A 545 16.07 -1.84 16.29
N ASP A 546 15.82 -1.95 14.99
CA ASP A 546 16.87 -2.16 13.99
C ASP A 546 17.83 -0.94 13.93
N ALA A 547 19.12 -1.19 14.08
CA ALA A 547 20.14 -0.14 14.17
C ALA A 547 20.27 0.70 12.89
N CYS A 548 20.11 0.07 11.73
CA CYS A 548 20.16 0.75 10.44
C CYS A 548 18.90 1.59 10.23
N PHE A 549 17.74 1.09 10.66
CA PHE A 549 16.51 1.88 10.70
C PHE A 549 16.65 3.13 11.60
N GLN A 550 17.19 2.98 12.80
CA GLN A 550 17.43 4.13 13.69
C GLN A 550 18.42 5.15 13.11
N THR A 551 19.46 4.67 12.42
CA THR A 551 20.41 5.53 11.70
C THR A 551 19.70 6.33 10.61
N LEU A 552 18.87 5.65 9.80
CA LEU A 552 18.06 6.28 8.76
C LEU A 552 17.08 7.31 9.34
N MET A 553 16.39 6.99 10.43
CA MET A 553 15.49 7.93 11.12
C MET A 553 16.26 9.14 11.65
N GLY A 554 17.49 8.94 12.14
CA GLY A 554 18.40 10.03 12.52
C GLY A 554 18.70 10.97 11.36
N TRP A 555 18.96 10.44 10.16
CA TRP A 555 19.14 11.26 8.95
C TRP A 555 17.85 11.97 8.55
N ALA A 556 16.72 11.28 8.58
CA ALA A 556 15.42 11.86 8.27
C ALA A 556 15.12 13.04 9.22
N HIS A 557 15.37 12.88 10.51
CA HIS A 557 15.22 13.96 11.50
C HIS A 557 16.18 15.13 11.25
N LYS A 558 17.44 14.85 10.90
CA LYS A 558 18.47 15.86 10.60
C LYS A 558 18.14 16.71 9.36
N HIS A 559 17.57 16.10 8.33
CA HIS A 559 17.27 16.78 7.06
C HIS A 559 15.83 17.28 6.95
N SER A 560 14.92 16.78 7.79
CA SER A 560 13.54 17.25 7.80
C SER A 560 13.44 18.68 8.32
N ARG A 561 12.55 19.45 7.68
CA ARG A 561 12.12 20.79 8.10
C ARG A 561 11.00 20.70 9.14
N LEU A 562 10.09 19.75 8.94
CA LEU A 562 8.99 19.44 9.83
C LEU A 562 9.50 18.54 10.96
N ALA A 563 9.09 18.83 12.18
CA ALA A 563 9.17 17.88 13.26
C ALA A 563 8.02 16.85 13.12
N VAL A 564 8.02 15.80 13.92
CA VAL A 564 6.93 14.82 13.91
C VAL A 564 6.58 14.48 15.34
N ALA A 565 5.34 14.76 15.74
CA ALA A 565 4.78 14.29 16.99
C ALA A 565 3.79 13.18 16.73
N ALA A 566 3.45 12.48 17.81
CA ALA A 566 2.42 11.48 17.81
C ALA A 566 1.07 12.04 18.25
N ASN A 567 0.02 11.34 17.80
CA ASN A 567 -1.27 11.38 18.46
C ASN A 567 -1.28 10.22 19.45
N ALA A 568 -1.21 10.51 20.74
CA ALA A 568 -1.12 9.51 21.79
C ALA A 568 -1.98 9.94 22.98
N ASP A 569 -2.85 9.03 23.42
CA ASP A 569 -3.86 9.33 24.44
C ASP A 569 -3.53 8.65 25.77
N SER A 570 -2.56 7.72 25.77
CA SER A 570 -2.07 7.02 26.96
C SER A 570 -0.54 7.08 27.11
N PRO A 571 0.00 6.91 28.33
CA PRO A 571 1.45 6.86 28.54
C PRO A 571 2.15 5.73 27.76
N GLU A 572 1.45 4.61 27.51
CA GLU A 572 2.00 3.50 26.73
C GLU A 572 2.15 3.87 25.25
N ASP A 573 1.12 4.50 24.67
CA ASP A 573 1.18 5.02 23.30
C ASP A 573 2.30 6.05 23.14
N ALA A 574 2.52 6.88 24.17
CA ALA A 574 3.60 7.85 24.19
C ALA A 574 4.99 7.19 24.19
N ARG A 575 5.20 6.10 24.95
CA ARG A 575 6.47 5.33 24.92
C ARG A 575 6.73 4.73 23.54
N VAL A 576 5.69 4.15 22.95
CA VAL A 576 5.76 3.58 21.59
C VAL A 576 6.11 4.68 20.59
N ALA A 577 5.44 5.83 20.65
CA ALA A 577 5.75 6.98 19.80
C ALA A 577 7.21 7.47 19.94
N LEU A 578 7.72 7.56 21.17
CA LEU A 578 9.12 7.94 21.43
C LEU A 578 10.11 6.96 20.81
N SER A 579 9.82 5.66 20.82
CA SER A 579 10.68 4.63 20.21
C SER A 579 10.85 4.79 18.69
N TYR A 580 9.87 5.42 18.03
CA TYR A 580 9.92 5.78 16.61
C TYR A 580 10.46 7.19 16.34
N GLY A 581 10.94 7.89 17.38
CA GLY A 581 11.55 9.22 17.23
C GLY A 581 10.55 10.38 17.28
N ALA A 582 9.36 10.19 17.86
CA ALA A 582 8.42 11.29 18.06
C ALA A 582 9.06 12.41 18.91
N THR A 583 8.83 13.65 18.48
CA THR A 583 9.39 14.87 19.07
C THR A 583 8.51 15.49 20.16
N GLY A 584 7.32 14.92 20.38
CA GLY A 584 6.31 15.38 21.32
C GLY A 584 4.99 14.66 21.08
N ILE A 585 3.95 15.07 21.80
CA ILE A 585 2.55 14.71 21.51
C ILE A 585 1.86 15.92 20.90
N GLY A 586 1.36 15.78 19.68
CA GLY A 586 0.69 16.84 18.93
C GLY A 586 -0.83 16.82 19.09
N LEU A 587 -1.38 15.72 19.61
CA LEU A 587 -2.76 15.59 20.04
C LEU A 587 -2.89 14.45 21.06
N CYS A 588 -3.28 14.81 22.28
CA CYS A 588 -3.77 13.91 23.31
C CYS A 588 -5.26 14.17 23.50
N ARG A 589 -6.10 13.18 23.20
CA ARG A 589 -7.56 13.23 23.29
C ARG A 589 -8.00 12.85 24.70
N THR A 590 -8.57 13.81 25.41
CA THR A 590 -8.99 13.58 26.80
C THR A 590 -10.18 12.64 26.93
N GLU A 591 -10.90 12.41 25.84
CA GLU A 591 -12.18 11.70 25.87
C GLU A 591 -11.99 10.20 25.97
N HIS A 592 -10.89 9.72 25.39
CA HIS A 592 -10.41 8.36 25.52
C HIS A 592 -10.04 7.99 26.96
N MET A 593 -9.75 8.98 27.80
CA MET A 593 -9.46 8.74 29.23
C MET A 593 -10.73 8.47 30.04
N PHE A 594 -11.92 8.75 29.50
CA PHE A 594 -13.18 8.58 30.22
C PHE A 594 -13.97 7.33 29.77
N PHE A 595 -13.59 6.68 28.67
CA PHE A 595 -14.21 5.44 28.20
C PHE A 595 -13.92 4.16 29.01
N PRO A 596 -12.81 4.02 29.77
CA PRO A 596 -12.58 2.82 30.58
C PRO A 596 -13.78 2.49 31.50
N PRO A 597 -14.11 1.19 31.72
CA PRO A 597 -15.30 0.78 32.46
C PRO A 597 -15.43 1.40 33.86
N GLU A 598 -14.31 1.60 34.56
CA GLU A 598 -14.30 2.21 35.90
C GLU A 598 -14.59 3.74 35.90
N ARG A 599 -14.53 4.41 34.74
CA ARG A 599 -14.70 5.86 34.59
C ARG A 599 -15.97 6.24 33.82
N ILE A 600 -16.40 5.41 32.87
CA ILE A 600 -17.52 5.72 31.97
C ILE A 600 -18.83 5.94 32.72
N ASP A 601 -19.07 5.19 33.80
CA ASP A 601 -20.28 5.39 34.60
C ASP A 601 -20.24 6.71 35.40
N ILE A 602 -19.05 7.16 35.84
CA ILE A 602 -18.87 8.47 36.47
C ILE A 602 -19.10 9.60 35.46
N MET A 603 -18.64 9.41 34.22
CA MET A 603 -18.91 10.34 33.13
C MET A 603 -20.41 10.43 32.83
N ARG A 604 -21.12 9.31 32.85
CA ARG A 604 -22.58 9.27 32.69
C ARG A 604 -23.32 9.93 33.85
N GLU A 605 -22.87 9.73 35.08
CA GLU A 605 -23.39 10.47 36.26
C GLU A 605 -23.24 11.99 36.07
N MET A 606 -22.08 12.44 35.57
CA MET A 606 -21.81 13.86 35.29
C MET A 606 -22.78 14.42 34.24
N ILE A 607 -23.02 13.67 33.16
CA ILE A 607 -23.93 14.06 32.07
C ILE A 607 -25.38 14.15 32.55
N LEU A 608 -25.80 13.19 33.37
CA LEU A 608 -27.18 13.08 33.87
C LEU A 608 -27.44 13.95 35.11
N ALA A 609 -26.46 14.74 35.57
CA ALA A 609 -26.61 15.60 36.74
C ALA A 609 -27.57 16.77 36.48
N GLU A 610 -28.55 16.96 37.38
CA GLU A 610 -29.59 18.00 37.24
C GLU A 610 -29.14 19.33 37.85
N THR A 611 -28.16 19.29 38.77
CA THR A 611 -27.61 20.48 39.42
C THR A 611 -26.11 20.56 39.23
N GLU A 612 -25.58 21.78 39.27
CA GLU A 612 -24.12 22.04 39.24
C GLU A 612 -23.40 21.31 40.39
N LYS A 613 -24.03 21.23 41.57
CA LYS A 613 -23.47 20.53 42.73
C LYS A 613 -23.33 19.01 42.51
N GLU A 614 -24.33 18.39 41.89
CA GLU A 614 -24.26 16.97 41.51
C GLU A 614 -23.18 16.75 40.45
N ARG A 615 -23.12 17.62 39.45
CA ARG A 615 -22.11 17.57 38.40
C ARG A 615 -20.71 17.70 38.97
N GLN A 616 -20.49 18.64 39.88
CA GLN A 616 -19.20 18.86 40.53
C GLN A 616 -18.73 17.61 41.30
N LYS A 617 -19.63 16.90 41.98
CA LYS A 617 -19.27 15.64 42.68
C LYS A 617 -18.76 14.57 41.73
N ALA A 618 -19.35 14.44 40.55
CA ALA A 618 -18.86 13.52 39.53
C ALA A 618 -17.53 14.00 38.92
N LEU A 619 -17.40 15.30 38.66
CA LEU A 619 -16.17 15.93 38.17
C LEU A 619 -14.99 15.74 39.15
N ASP A 620 -15.21 15.85 40.45
CA ASP A 620 -14.15 15.64 41.47
C ASP A 620 -13.60 14.20 41.45
N ARG A 621 -14.44 13.21 41.13
CA ARG A 621 -14.01 11.82 40.96
C ARG A 621 -13.22 11.64 39.66
N LEU A 622 -13.70 12.22 38.56
CA LEU A 622 -13.01 12.18 37.25
C LEU A 622 -11.65 12.88 37.31
N PHE A 623 -11.55 13.98 38.08
CA PHE A 623 -10.32 14.73 38.29
C PHE A 623 -9.17 13.86 38.79
N ALA A 624 -9.43 12.95 39.76
CA ALA A 624 -8.39 12.09 40.31
C ALA A 624 -7.77 11.17 39.25
N PHE A 625 -8.61 10.58 38.39
CA PHE A 625 -8.18 9.74 37.28
C PHE A 625 -7.41 10.52 36.22
N GLN A 626 -7.97 11.64 35.76
CA GLN A 626 -7.35 12.43 34.72
C GLN A 626 -6.01 13.03 35.17
N LYS A 627 -5.90 13.47 36.43
CA LYS A 627 -4.63 13.96 36.98
C LYS A 627 -3.56 12.87 37.00
N ALA A 628 -3.91 11.65 37.39
CA ALA A 628 -2.97 10.51 37.42
C ALA A 628 -2.46 10.19 36.01
N ASP A 629 -3.35 10.11 35.03
CA ASP A 629 -2.98 9.85 33.63
C ASP A 629 -2.08 10.96 33.06
N MET A 630 -2.43 12.23 33.32
CA MET A 630 -1.64 13.39 32.88
C MET A 630 -0.24 13.39 33.52
N ARG A 631 -0.14 13.04 34.79
CA ARG A 631 1.15 12.96 35.48
C ARG A 631 2.04 11.90 34.83
N ALA A 632 1.50 10.70 34.63
CA ALA A 632 2.23 9.61 33.96
C ALA A 632 2.64 9.99 32.52
N MET A 633 1.77 10.68 31.78
CA MET A 633 2.06 11.20 30.45
C MET A 633 3.24 12.19 30.47
N PHE A 634 3.25 13.15 31.40
CA PHE A 634 4.33 14.13 31.53
C PHE A 634 5.66 13.51 31.96
N GLU A 635 5.63 12.49 32.84
CA GLU A 635 6.82 11.76 33.25
C GLU A 635 7.45 11.00 32.07
N VAL A 636 6.65 10.34 31.24
CA VAL A 636 7.10 9.67 30.00
C VAL A 636 7.65 10.69 28.99
N MET A 637 6.97 11.84 28.84
CA MET A 637 7.29 12.87 27.84
C MET A 637 8.21 13.96 28.38
N THR A 638 9.03 13.67 29.39
CA THR A 638 9.94 14.65 30.00
C THR A 638 10.84 15.32 28.95
N GLY A 639 10.89 16.66 28.99
CA GLY A 639 11.63 17.50 28.04
C GLY A 639 10.94 17.68 26.67
N LYS A 640 9.72 17.17 26.47
CA LYS A 640 8.95 17.28 25.23
C LYS A 640 7.62 18.01 25.45
N HIS A 641 7.04 18.51 24.36
CA HIS A 641 5.72 19.15 24.37
C HIS A 641 4.61 18.10 24.40
N VAL A 642 3.55 18.39 25.14
CA VAL A 642 2.34 17.55 25.18
C VAL A 642 1.11 18.43 24.94
N THR A 643 0.58 18.37 23.72
CA THR A 643 -0.64 19.08 23.32
C THR A 643 -1.88 18.29 23.67
N ILE A 644 -2.66 18.80 24.61
CA ILE A 644 -3.84 18.14 25.20
C ILE A 644 -5.09 18.87 24.72
N ARG A 645 -5.97 18.15 24.03
CA ARG A 645 -7.25 18.67 23.57
C ARG A 645 -8.31 18.46 24.65
N LEU A 646 -8.99 19.53 25.01
CA LEU A 646 -10.14 19.50 25.91
C LEU A 646 -11.30 18.69 25.31
N LEU A 647 -12.29 18.36 26.12
CA LEU A 647 -13.43 17.52 25.76
C LEU A 647 -14.14 18.04 24.49
N ASP A 648 -14.18 17.23 23.44
CA ASP A 648 -14.72 17.57 22.12
C ASP A 648 -16.06 16.91 21.74
N PRO A 649 -16.33 15.60 21.97
CA PRO A 649 -17.51 14.91 21.48
C PRO A 649 -18.78 15.38 22.20
N PRO A 650 -19.94 15.25 21.54
CA PRO A 650 -21.22 15.52 22.17
C PRO A 650 -21.50 14.51 23.29
N LEU A 651 -22.21 14.95 24.32
CA LEU A 651 -22.41 14.16 25.53
C LEU A 651 -23.16 12.83 25.29
N HIS A 652 -24.00 12.76 24.25
CA HIS A 652 -24.74 11.53 23.93
C HIS A 652 -23.85 10.37 23.50
N GLU A 653 -22.60 10.60 23.06
CA GLU A 653 -21.66 9.51 22.72
C GLU A 653 -21.26 8.67 23.95
N PHE A 654 -21.34 9.23 25.16
CA PHE A 654 -21.07 8.49 26.39
C PHE A 654 -22.30 7.75 26.92
N LEU A 655 -23.49 8.06 26.41
CA LEU A 655 -24.75 7.50 26.87
C LEU A 655 -25.09 6.18 26.13
N PRO A 656 -25.81 5.26 26.78
CA PRO A 656 -26.25 4.02 26.15
C PRO A 656 -27.25 4.29 25.03
N THR A 657 -27.14 3.53 23.93
CA THR A 657 -27.99 3.70 22.74
C THR A 657 -29.21 2.81 22.71
N ASN A 658 -29.29 1.80 23.58
CA ASN A 658 -30.42 0.85 23.64
C ASN A 658 -31.12 0.93 25.00
N HIS A 659 -32.39 0.52 25.03
CA HIS A 659 -33.26 0.65 26.20
C HIS A 659 -32.78 -0.18 27.39
N HIS A 660 -32.31 -1.40 27.13
CA HIS A 660 -31.82 -2.32 28.17
C HIS A 660 -30.59 -1.77 28.90
N ASP A 661 -29.64 -1.17 28.17
CA ASP A 661 -28.44 -0.58 28.76
C ASP A 661 -28.76 0.74 29.47
N ALA A 662 -29.81 1.46 29.04
CA ALA A 662 -30.31 2.62 29.74
C ALA A 662 -30.98 2.25 31.08
N GLU A 663 -31.75 1.16 31.13
CA GLU A 663 -32.29 0.60 32.38
C GLU A 663 -31.17 0.16 33.34
N ALA A 664 -30.18 -0.57 32.81
CA ALA A 664 -29.02 -1.00 33.60
C ALA A 664 -28.23 0.20 34.14
N LEU A 665 -28.07 1.25 33.33
CA LEU A 665 -27.42 2.49 33.76
C LEU A 665 -28.21 3.18 34.87
N ALA A 666 -29.54 3.32 34.70
CA ALA A 666 -30.43 3.93 35.68
C ALA A 666 -30.35 3.23 37.04
N ALA A 667 -30.32 1.88 37.04
CA ALA A 667 -30.11 1.08 38.24
C ALA A 667 -28.74 1.31 38.90
N ARG A 668 -27.66 1.43 38.11
CA ARG A 668 -26.30 1.66 38.63
C ARG A 668 -26.13 3.05 39.24
N ILE A 669 -26.69 4.09 38.62
CA ILE A 669 -26.55 5.49 39.07
C ILE A 669 -27.62 5.91 40.09
N GLY A 670 -28.63 5.07 40.32
CA GLY A 670 -29.72 5.36 41.25
C GLY A 670 -30.69 6.45 40.78
N LYS A 671 -30.97 6.52 39.48
CA LYS A 671 -31.97 7.43 38.89
C LYS A 671 -33.16 6.66 38.29
N PRO A 672 -34.37 7.25 38.23
CA PRO A 672 -35.49 6.65 37.51
C PRO A 672 -35.16 6.41 36.04
N VAL A 673 -35.58 5.26 35.50
CA VAL A 673 -35.32 4.87 34.09
C VAL A 673 -35.88 5.91 33.13
N GLU A 674 -37.08 6.43 33.42
CA GLU A 674 -37.77 7.42 32.62
C GLU A 674 -36.97 8.73 32.53
N THR A 675 -36.32 9.14 33.62
CA THR A 675 -35.44 10.32 33.64
C THR A 675 -34.25 10.10 32.73
N VAL A 676 -33.58 8.94 32.83
CA VAL A 676 -32.42 8.61 32.00
C VAL A 676 -32.79 8.55 30.52
N LEU A 677 -33.91 7.92 30.17
CA LEU A 677 -34.41 7.84 28.79
C LEU A 677 -34.76 9.22 28.22
N ARG A 678 -35.36 10.10 29.05
CA ARG A 678 -35.67 11.48 28.64
C ARG A 678 -34.38 12.25 28.35
N GLU A 679 -33.39 12.23 29.25
CA GLU A 679 -32.12 12.92 29.02
C GLU A 679 -31.36 12.39 27.79
N ILE A 680 -31.37 11.06 27.56
CA ILE A 680 -30.81 10.45 26.34
C ILE A 680 -31.52 11.00 25.09
N SER A 681 -32.84 11.13 25.14
CA SER A 681 -33.62 11.68 24.03
C SER A 681 -33.36 13.17 23.82
N ASP A 682 -33.20 13.95 24.89
CA ASP A 682 -32.98 15.40 24.84
C ASP A 682 -31.56 15.73 24.33
N LEU A 683 -30.57 14.90 24.65
CA LEU A 683 -29.19 15.03 24.16
C LEU A 683 -29.00 14.44 22.76
N LYS A 684 -30.01 13.78 22.19
CA LYS A 684 -29.95 13.20 20.85
C LYS A 684 -30.02 14.30 19.80
N GLU A 685 -29.02 14.34 18.93
CA GLU A 685 -28.92 15.35 17.88
C GLU A 685 -29.14 14.72 16.50
N ALA A 686 -29.72 15.50 15.58
CA ALA A 686 -29.88 15.08 14.19
C ALA A 686 -28.52 14.97 13.47
N ASN A 687 -27.59 15.89 13.75
CA ASN A 687 -26.25 15.91 13.18
C ASN A 687 -25.20 16.13 14.30
N PRO A 688 -24.83 15.07 15.04
CA PRO A 688 -23.88 15.14 16.17
C PRO A 688 -22.54 15.83 15.84
N MET A 689 -22.05 15.64 14.62
CA MET A 689 -20.80 16.24 14.16
C MET A 689 -20.81 17.78 14.24
N LEU A 690 -21.97 18.41 14.02
CA LEU A 690 -22.12 19.87 14.01
C LEU A 690 -22.81 20.43 15.26
N GLY A 691 -23.06 19.57 16.26
CA GLY A 691 -23.97 19.84 17.38
C GLY A 691 -23.34 20.46 18.62
N PHE A 692 -23.90 20.13 19.78
CA PHE A 692 -23.60 20.68 21.09
C PHE A 692 -22.38 20.00 21.71
N ARG A 693 -21.20 20.45 21.30
CA ARG A 693 -19.90 19.82 21.60
C ARG A 693 -18.74 20.84 21.63
N GLY A 694 -17.53 20.41 21.96
CA GLY A 694 -16.32 21.24 21.97
C GLY A 694 -16.43 22.54 22.78
N CYS A 695 -15.93 23.66 22.25
CA CYS A 695 -15.97 24.95 22.95
C CYS A 695 -17.38 25.43 23.34
N ARG A 696 -18.43 24.98 22.63
CA ARG A 696 -19.83 25.32 22.93
C ARG A 696 -20.27 24.68 24.24
N LEU A 697 -19.83 23.46 24.50
CA LEU A 697 -20.03 22.77 25.76
C LEU A 697 -19.33 23.53 26.90
N THR A 698 -18.11 24.03 26.65
CA THR A 698 -17.36 24.84 27.62
C THR A 698 -18.09 26.12 27.99
N ILE A 699 -18.73 26.80 27.03
CA ILE A 699 -19.46 28.04 27.30
C ILE A 699 -20.70 27.79 28.17
N LYS A 700 -21.41 26.67 27.95
CA LYS A 700 -22.61 26.32 28.74
C LYS A 700 -22.25 25.75 30.11
N PHE A 701 -21.23 24.91 30.18
CA PHE A 701 -20.82 24.17 31.38
C PHE A 701 -19.30 24.34 31.61
N PRO A 702 -18.86 25.54 32.03
CA PRO A 702 -17.45 25.85 32.19
C PRO A 702 -16.73 24.93 33.18
N GLU A 703 -17.42 24.46 34.22
CA GLU A 703 -16.90 23.57 35.26
C GLU A 703 -16.28 22.27 34.71
N ILE A 704 -16.78 21.76 33.57
CA ILE A 704 -16.22 20.58 32.90
C ILE A 704 -14.80 20.88 32.42
N THR A 705 -14.62 22.00 31.72
CA THR A 705 -13.31 22.43 31.21
C THR A 705 -12.37 22.85 32.33
N LEU A 706 -12.87 23.53 33.36
CA LEU A 706 -12.07 23.92 34.52
C LEU A 706 -11.52 22.70 35.27
N MET A 707 -12.32 21.62 35.40
CA MET A 707 -11.83 20.35 35.96
C MET A 707 -10.67 19.78 35.15
N GLN A 708 -10.76 19.77 33.81
CA GLN A 708 -9.70 19.27 32.94
C GLN A 708 -8.42 20.11 33.04
N VAL A 709 -8.55 21.45 32.98
CA VAL A 709 -7.42 22.37 33.15
C VAL A 709 -6.74 22.15 34.50
N ARG A 710 -7.54 21.95 35.56
CA ARG A 710 -7.06 21.65 36.89
C ARG A 710 -6.28 20.34 36.94
N ALA A 711 -6.81 19.27 36.36
CA ALA A 711 -6.12 17.99 36.27
C ALA A 711 -4.77 18.12 35.53
N ILE A 712 -4.74 18.82 34.39
CA ILE A 712 -3.55 19.00 33.56
C ILE A 712 -2.46 19.79 34.29
N ILE A 713 -2.79 20.96 34.85
CA ILE A 713 -1.79 21.84 35.46
C ILE A 713 -1.31 21.30 36.80
N MET A 714 -2.19 20.73 37.63
CA MET A 714 -1.76 20.09 38.88
C MET A 714 -0.84 18.89 38.59
N ALA A 715 -1.17 18.07 37.60
CA ALA A 715 -0.31 16.97 37.17
C ALA A 715 1.06 17.46 36.68
N ALA A 716 1.10 18.56 35.92
CA ALA A 716 2.35 19.15 35.45
C ALA A 716 3.19 19.70 36.61
N VAL A 717 2.57 20.34 37.61
CA VAL A 717 3.25 20.81 38.83
C VAL A 717 3.81 19.64 39.63
N GLU A 718 3.02 18.57 39.83
CA GLU A 718 3.45 17.36 40.54
C GLU A 718 4.60 16.65 39.82
N ALA A 719 4.50 16.47 38.50
CA ALA A 719 5.56 15.87 37.69
C ALA A 719 6.84 16.71 37.73
N ARG A 720 6.72 18.05 37.69
CA ARG A 720 7.86 18.97 37.84
C ARG A 720 8.51 18.86 39.21
N ALA A 721 7.72 18.78 40.27
CA ALA A 721 8.23 18.54 41.63
C ALA A 721 8.95 17.19 41.74
N GLY A 722 8.53 16.19 40.98
CA GLY A 722 9.21 14.90 40.81
C GLY A 722 10.46 14.92 39.92
N GLY A 723 10.84 16.08 39.35
CA GLY A 723 12.04 16.25 38.54
C GLY A 723 11.84 16.19 37.01
N ALA A 724 10.60 16.02 36.53
CA ALA A 724 10.32 16.04 35.09
C ALA A 724 10.38 17.47 34.51
N VAL A 725 10.85 17.60 33.27
CA VAL A 725 10.77 18.86 32.52
C VAL A 725 9.47 18.85 31.72
N VAL A 726 8.52 19.70 32.07
CA VAL A 726 7.15 19.66 31.54
C VAL A 726 6.83 20.87 30.66
N HIS A 727 6.17 20.62 29.53
CA HIS A 727 5.73 21.64 28.57
C HIS A 727 4.26 21.38 28.14
N PRO A 728 3.28 21.62 29.02
CA PRO A 728 1.87 21.44 28.70
C PRO A 728 1.37 22.48 27.68
N GLU A 729 0.62 22.00 26.69
CA GLU A 729 -0.11 22.85 25.75
C GLU A 729 -1.60 22.48 25.78
N ILE A 730 -2.46 23.42 26.12
CA ILE A 730 -3.91 23.19 26.25
C ILE A 730 -4.60 23.71 24.99
N MET A 731 -5.35 22.84 24.32
CA MET A 731 -6.00 23.13 23.04
C MET A 731 -7.52 23.09 23.16
N ILE A 732 -8.17 24.19 22.75
CA ILE A 732 -9.62 24.33 22.74
C ILE A 732 -10.17 23.82 21.38
N PRO A 733 -11.09 22.84 21.36
CA PRO A 733 -11.66 22.30 20.13
C PRO A 733 -12.83 23.13 19.58
N LEU A 734 -13.12 22.95 18.29
CA LEU A 734 -14.31 23.42 17.58
C LEU A 734 -14.60 24.92 17.65
N VAL A 735 -13.56 25.75 17.72
CA VAL A 735 -13.70 27.22 17.72
C VAL A 735 -14.10 27.71 16.35
N ALA A 736 -15.09 28.60 16.29
CA ALA A 736 -15.59 29.22 15.06
C ALA A 736 -15.42 30.75 15.05
N THR A 737 -15.27 31.38 16.21
CA THR A 737 -15.15 32.84 16.36
C THR A 737 -14.21 33.26 17.50
N SER A 738 -13.58 34.43 17.37
CA SER A 738 -12.70 34.98 18.43
C SER A 738 -13.44 35.21 19.74
N THR A 739 -14.72 35.58 19.67
CA THR A 739 -15.57 35.84 20.83
C THR A 739 -15.79 34.60 21.71
N GLU A 740 -15.73 33.39 21.15
CA GLU A 740 -15.74 32.16 21.96
C GLU A 740 -14.47 32.07 22.82
N LEU A 741 -13.32 32.42 22.24
CA LEU A 741 -12.04 32.46 22.97
C LEU A 741 -11.97 33.62 23.97
N GLU A 742 -12.59 34.76 23.68
CA GLU A 742 -12.70 35.90 24.61
C GLU A 742 -13.40 35.51 25.92
N VAL A 743 -14.34 34.55 25.87
CA VAL A 743 -15.00 34.00 27.05
C VAL A 743 -14.16 32.92 27.71
N ILE A 744 -13.63 31.98 26.94
CA ILE A 744 -12.99 30.76 27.48
C ILE A 744 -11.59 31.04 28.04
N VAL A 745 -10.75 31.81 27.33
CA VAL A 745 -9.34 32.02 27.70
C VAL A 745 -9.20 32.65 29.09
N PRO A 746 -9.93 33.73 29.45
CA PRO A 746 -9.83 34.31 30.79
C PRO A 746 -10.24 33.34 31.91
N LEU A 747 -11.25 32.49 31.68
CA LEU A 747 -11.69 31.47 32.63
C LEU A 747 -10.59 30.44 32.89
N VAL A 748 -9.98 29.92 31.81
CA VAL A 748 -8.86 28.97 31.89
C VAL A 748 -7.69 29.61 32.64
N GLU A 749 -7.26 30.81 32.26
CA GLU A 749 -6.12 31.47 32.91
C GLU A 749 -6.38 31.79 34.39
N ALA A 750 -7.62 32.14 34.77
CA ALA A 750 -7.97 32.37 36.16
C ALA A 750 -7.82 31.10 37.01
N GLU A 751 -8.27 29.96 36.51
CA GLU A 751 -8.12 28.67 37.21
C GLU A 751 -6.64 28.27 37.30
N ILE A 752 -5.84 28.50 36.24
CA ILE A 752 -4.39 28.23 36.29
C ILE A 752 -3.70 29.08 37.36
N ARG A 753 -4.03 30.37 37.46
CA ARG A 753 -3.49 31.25 38.53
C ARG A 753 -3.86 30.74 39.93
N LYS A 754 -5.10 30.27 40.10
CA LYS A 754 -5.57 29.68 41.36
C LYS A 754 -4.76 28.43 41.73
N ILE A 755 -4.52 27.53 40.77
CA ILE A 755 -3.73 26.31 41.00
C ILE A 755 -2.29 26.63 41.40
N PHE A 756 -1.65 27.62 40.76
CA PHE A 756 -0.30 28.04 41.14
C PHE A 756 -0.24 28.63 42.54
N ALA A 757 -1.26 29.38 42.96
CA ALA A 757 -1.38 29.88 44.33
C ALA A 757 -1.54 28.72 45.34
N GLU A 758 -2.41 27.75 45.03
CA GLU A 758 -2.62 26.54 45.85
C GLU A 758 -1.39 25.64 45.93
N SER A 759 -0.55 25.64 44.89
CA SER A 759 0.68 24.85 44.79
C SER A 759 1.90 25.50 45.45
N GLY A 760 1.69 26.41 46.41
CA GLY A 760 2.77 27.10 47.11
C GLY A 760 3.62 28.02 46.22
N GLY A 761 3.06 28.50 45.11
CA GLY A 761 3.77 29.36 44.15
C GLY A 761 4.61 28.61 43.11
N ILE A 762 4.57 27.28 43.08
CA ILE A 762 5.20 26.49 42.02
C ILE A 762 4.45 26.74 40.72
N THR A 763 5.12 27.34 39.74
CA THR A 763 4.57 27.62 38.41
C THR A 763 5.10 26.63 37.37
N VAL A 764 4.37 26.46 36.28
CA VAL A 764 4.80 25.68 35.11
C VAL A 764 4.55 26.51 33.85
N PRO A 765 5.52 26.66 32.93
CA PRO A 765 5.28 27.30 31.64
C PRO A 765 4.26 26.49 30.84
N TYR A 766 3.18 27.14 30.40
CA TYR A 766 2.14 26.51 29.58
C TYR A 766 1.84 27.36 28.34
N ARG A 767 1.18 26.76 27.35
CA ARG A 767 0.64 27.46 26.18
C ARG A 767 -0.83 27.17 26.01
N LEU A 768 -1.59 28.18 25.60
CA LEU A 768 -2.97 28.02 25.17
C LEU A 768 -3.04 28.09 23.64
N GLY A 769 -3.82 27.21 23.04
CA GLY A 769 -4.01 27.14 21.61
C GLY A 769 -5.42 26.72 21.24
N THR A 770 -5.70 26.68 19.94
CA THR A 770 -6.99 26.25 19.42
C THR A 770 -6.83 25.27 18.29
N MET A 771 -7.80 24.37 18.18
CA MET A 771 -8.00 23.59 16.99
C MET A 771 -8.60 24.51 15.91
N VAL A 772 -8.10 24.42 14.68
CA VAL A 772 -8.65 25.10 13.51
C VAL A 772 -9.25 24.05 12.60
N GLU A 773 -10.54 23.83 12.77
CA GLU A 773 -11.27 22.75 12.11
C GLU A 773 -12.66 23.16 11.61
N VAL A 774 -13.02 24.43 11.82
CA VAL A 774 -14.23 25.06 11.28
C VAL A 774 -13.81 26.03 10.18
N PRO A 775 -14.39 26.00 8.96
CA PRO A 775 -14.03 26.91 7.87
C PRO A 775 -14.09 28.39 8.26
N ARG A 776 -15.04 28.78 9.13
CA ARG A 776 -15.13 30.15 9.66
C ARG A 776 -13.90 30.58 10.47
N ALA A 777 -13.30 29.67 11.23
CA ALA A 777 -12.07 29.96 11.97
C ALA A 777 -10.90 30.21 11.01
N CYS A 778 -10.83 29.47 9.90
CA CYS A 778 -9.85 29.73 8.84
C CYS A 778 -10.04 31.12 8.21
N LEU A 779 -11.29 31.45 7.88
CA LEU A 779 -11.66 32.73 7.26
C LEU A 779 -11.43 33.94 8.16
N THR A 780 -11.46 33.77 9.48
CA THR A 780 -11.33 34.86 10.47
C THR A 780 -10.10 34.71 11.37
N ALA A 781 -9.10 33.95 10.91
CA ALA A 781 -7.93 33.57 11.69
C ALA A 781 -7.17 34.77 12.29
N GLU A 782 -7.19 35.93 11.61
CA GLU A 782 -6.56 37.15 12.12
C GLU A 782 -7.17 37.65 13.44
N LYS A 783 -8.45 37.37 13.69
CA LYS A 783 -9.15 37.74 14.94
C LYS A 783 -8.95 36.72 16.04
N ILE A 784 -8.68 35.47 15.68
CA ILE A 784 -8.37 34.38 16.62
C ILE A 784 -6.94 34.52 17.15
N ALA A 785 -6.02 34.97 16.29
CA ALA A 785 -4.59 35.05 16.58
C ALA A 785 -4.22 35.66 17.95
N PRO A 786 -4.83 36.77 18.44
CA PRO A 786 -4.45 37.39 19.71
C PRO A 786 -4.59 36.46 20.93
N PHE A 787 -5.56 35.55 20.92
CA PHE A 787 -5.93 34.71 22.07
C PHE A 787 -5.08 33.43 22.21
N VAL A 788 -4.33 33.06 21.18
CA VAL A 788 -3.67 31.75 21.10
C VAL A 788 -2.18 31.87 20.82
N SER A 789 -1.41 30.93 21.37
CA SER A 789 0.04 30.80 21.17
C SER A 789 0.41 29.78 20.08
N PHE A 790 -0.53 28.92 19.70
CA PHE A 790 -0.41 27.95 18.62
C PHE A 790 -1.79 27.59 18.06
N ILE A 791 -1.80 26.98 16.87
CA ILE A 791 -2.97 26.31 16.31
C ILE A 791 -2.63 24.89 15.91
N SER A 792 -3.63 24.01 15.91
CA SER A 792 -3.56 22.71 15.24
C SER A 792 -4.73 22.56 14.28
N PHE A 793 -4.47 22.29 13.00
CA PHE A 793 -5.53 21.98 12.06
C PHE A 793 -6.12 20.61 12.37
N GLY A 794 -7.43 20.57 12.67
CA GLY A 794 -8.21 19.33 12.71
C GLY A 794 -8.73 19.04 11.31
N THR A 795 -7.89 18.49 10.44
CA THR A 795 -8.21 18.38 9.01
C THR A 795 -9.34 17.41 8.71
N ASN A 796 -9.62 16.45 9.59
CA ASN A 796 -10.76 15.56 9.42
C ASN A 796 -12.08 16.36 9.41
N ASP A 797 -12.35 17.11 10.48
CA ASP A 797 -13.54 17.96 10.58
C ASP A 797 -13.52 19.12 9.58
N LEU A 798 -12.35 19.70 9.30
CA LEU A 798 -12.21 20.73 8.28
C LEU A 798 -12.58 20.22 6.89
N THR A 799 -12.12 19.02 6.51
CA THR A 799 -12.50 18.36 5.25
C THR A 799 -14.00 18.10 5.22
N GLN A 800 -14.57 17.55 6.30
CA GLN A 800 -16.01 17.29 6.38
C GLN A 800 -16.83 18.56 6.13
N MET A 801 -16.50 19.67 6.79
CA MET A 801 -17.24 20.92 6.65
C MET A 801 -16.98 21.64 5.31
N THR A 802 -15.78 21.49 4.73
CA THR A 802 -15.44 22.12 3.44
C THR A 802 -16.12 21.41 2.27
N TRP A 803 -16.12 20.08 2.28
CA TRP A 803 -16.79 19.26 1.25
C TRP A 803 -18.29 19.13 1.49
N GLY A 804 -18.76 19.31 2.72
CA GLY A 804 -20.11 18.95 3.13
C GLY A 804 -20.30 17.43 3.22
N PHE A 805 -19.23 16.67 3.47
CA PHE A 805 -19.25 15.22 3.55
C PHE A 805 -19.27 14.78 5.01
N SER A 806 -20.27 13.97 5.37
CA SER A 806 -20.25 13.21 6.62
C SER A 806 -19.30 12.02 6.45
N ARG A 807 -18.28 11.92 7.32
CA ARG A 807 -17.31 10.82 7.27
C ARG A 807 -17.97 9.45 7.43
N ASP A 808 -19.04 9.37 8.23
CA ASP A 808 -19.74 8.12 8.49
C ASP A 808 -20.64 7.67 7.33
N ASP A 809 -21.00 8.60 6.42
CA ASP A 809 -21.93 8.35 5.31
C ASP A 809 -21.26 8.41 3.93
N VAL A 810 -20.02 8.91 3.84
CA VAL A 810 -19.32 9.13 2.56
C VAL A 810 -19.11 7.84 1.75
N SER A 811 -19.00 6.70 2.44
CA SER A 811 -18.75 5.40 1.81
C SER A 811 -19.86 4.95 0.85
N HIS A 812 -21.07 5.50 1.00
CA HIS A 812 -22.21 5.22 0.11
C HIS A 812 -22.01 5.69 -1.34
N PHE A 813 -21.18 6.71 -1.58
CA PHE A 813 -21.00 7.28 -2.93
C PHE A 813 -19.53 7.47 -3.34
N LEU A 814 -18.60 7.54 -2.39
CA LEU A 814 -17.17 7.79 -2.66
C LEU A 814 -16.54 6.83 -3.68
N PRO A 815 -16.81 5.50 -3.63
CA PRO A 815 -16.23 4.57 -4.61
C PRO A 815 -16.61 4.92 -6.06
N GLN A 816 -17.85 5.35 -6.29
CA GLN A 816 -18.33 5.75 -7.62
C GLN A 816 -17.73 7.09 -8.07
N TYR A 817 -17.45 8.00 -7.12
CA TYR A 817 -16.77 9.27 -7.41
C TYR A 817 -15.32 9.03 -7.86
N LEU A 818 -14.62 8.10 -7.21
CA LEU A 818 -13.26 7.69 -7.59
C LEU A 818 -13.26 6.97 -8.94
N GLU A 819 -14.19 6.04 -9.17
CA GLU A 819 -14.31 5.30 -10.44
C GLU A 819 -14.57 6.24 -11.62
N LYS A 820 -15.47 7.22 -11.44
CA LYS A 820 -15.80 8.23 -12.44
C LYS A 820 -14.77 9.37 -12.52
N LYS A 821 -13.72 9.34 -11.68
CA LYS A 821 -12.69 10.38 -11.58
C LYS A 821 -13.26 11.78 -11.33
N VAL A 822 -14.38 11.87 -10.59
CA VAL A 822 -14.93 13.15 -10.09
C VAL A 822 -13.98 13.75 -9.05
N ILE A 823 -13.36 12.87 -8.25
CA ILE A 823 -12.25 13.17 -7.35
C ILE A 823 -11.11 12.19 -7.65
N HIS A 824 -9.88 12.62 -7.43
CA HIS A 824 -8.69 11.82 -7.76
C HIS A 824 -8.22 10.92 -6.61
N ALA A 825 -8.57 11.27 -5.37
CA ALA A 825 -8.23 10.55 -4.16
C ALA A 825 -9.33 10.72 -3.11
N ASP A 826 -9.36 9.83 -2.12
CA ASP A 826 -10.21 9.98 -0.94
C ASP A 826 -9.76 11.21 -0.13
N PRO A 827 -10.61 12.24 0.02
CA PRO A 827 -10.24 13.50 0.67
C PRO A 827 -10.04 13.37 2.19
N PHE A 828 -10.40 12.23 2.79
CA PHE A 828 -10.15 11.92 4.20
C PHE A 828 -8.83 11.18 4.43
N VAL A 829 -8.19 10.70 3.35
CA VAL A 829 -6.88 10.03 3.39
C VAL A 829 -5.78 10.98 2.91
N SER A 830 -5.97 11.59 1.75
CA SER A 830 -5.05 12.59 1.18
C SER A 830 -5.72 13.95 1.16
N ILE A 831 -4.99 14.98 1.60
CA ILE A 831 -5.51 16.33 1.69
C ILE A 831 -5.91 16.84 0.31
N ASP A 832 -7.10 17.42 0.23
CA ASP A 832 -7.54 18.21 -0.91
C ASP A 832 -6.76 19.54 -0.93
N GLU A 833 -5.72 19.63 -1.77
CA GLU A 833 -4.90 20.84 -1.89
C GLU A 833 -5.68 22.04 -2.47
N GLU A 834 -6.71 21.79 -3.30
CA GLU A 834 -7.43 22.83 -4.04
C GLU A 834 -8.51 23.51 -3.19
N GLY A 835 -9.20 22.78 -2.31
CA GLY A 835 -10.19 23.33 -1.38
C GLY A 835 -9.63 23.50 0.03
N VAL A 836 -9.52 22.40 0.76
CA VAL A 836 -9.08 22.40 2.17
C VAL A 836 -7.68 23.00 2.34
N GLY A 837 -6.78 22.72 1.40
CA GLY A 837 -5.42 23.26 1.37
C GLY A 837 -5.38 24.79 1.27
N GLN A 838 -6.30 25.41 0.54
CA GLN A 838 -6.40 26.87 0.48
C GLN A 838 -6.76 27.47 1.85
N LEU A 839 -7.68 26.85 2.59
CA LEU A 839 -8.04 27.28 3.94
C LEU A 839 -6.85 27.19 4.89
N ILE A 840 -6.08 26.10 4.82
CA ILE A 840 -4.87 25.89 5.64
C ILE A 840 -3.82 26.96 5.36
N LYS A 841 -3.52 27.21 4.07
CA LYS A 841 -2.55 28.23 3.67
C LYS A 841 -2.98 29.62 4.10
N MET A 842 -4.23 30.00 3.80
CA MET A 842 -4.79 31.30 4.17
C MET A 842 -4.71 31.55 5.68
N THR A 843 -5.11 30.56 6.48
CA THR A 843 -5.07 30.64 7.95
C THR A 843 -3.65 30.85 8.44
N THR A 844 -2.71 30.05 7.92
CA THR A 844 -1.29 30.11 8.32
C THR A 844 -0.69 31.48 8.01
N ASP A 845 -0.95 32.02 6.81
CA ASP A 845 -0.45 33.34 6.39
C ASP A 845 -1.04 34.47 7.23
N LYS A 846 -2.36 34.43 7.48
CA LYS A 846 -3.06 35.42 8.33
C LYS A 846 -2.52 35.42 9.76
N MET A 847 -2.37 34.25 10.35
CA MET A 847 -1.84 34.09 11.71
C MET A 847 -0.40 34.60 11.82
N LYS A 848 0.47 34.23 10.89
CA LYS A 848 1.87 34.69 10.85
C LYS A 848 1.97 36.21 10.70
N THR A 849 1.13 36.79 9.85
CA THR A 849 1.06 38.24 9.65
C THR A 849 0.66 38.94 10.96
N GLN A 850 -0.41 38.50 11.61
CA GLN A 850 -0.86 39.12 12.86
C GLN A 850 0.12 38.97 14.02
N LYS A 851 0.89 37.88 14.06
CA LYS A 851 1.87 37.66 15.12
C LYS A 851 3.17 38.45 14.92
N ASN A 852 3.34 39.21 13.83
CA ASN A 852 4.45 40.16 13.59
C ASN A 852 5.86 39.61 13.93
N GLY A 853 6.13 38.33 13.61
CA GLY A 853 7.41 37.68 13.88
C GLY A 853 7.61 37.18 15.32
N GLY A 854 6.59 37.26 16.18
CA GLY A 854 6.53 36.56 17.46
C GLY A 854 6.49 35.03 17.30
N SER A 855 6.76 34.28 18.37
CA SER A 855 6.73 32.82 18.33
C SER A 855 5.30 32.29 18.15
N PHE A 856 4.94 31.95 16.91
CA PHE A 856 3.69 31.29 16.56
C PHE A 856 4.00 29.91 15.99
N THR A 857 3.09 28.96 16.16
CA THR A 857 3.25 27.59 15.67
C THR A 857 1.95 27.13 15.04
N ALA A 858 2.03 26.71 13.77
CA ALA A 858 0.93 26.07 13.08
C ALA A 858 1.20 24.57 12.92
N GLY A 859 0.30 23.77 13.48
CA GLY A 859 0.35 22.32 13.45
C GLY A 859 -0.82 21.68 12.73
N ILE A 860 -0.80 20.36 12.59
CA ILE A 860 -1.91 19.58 12.05
C ILE A 860 -2.02 18.25 12.79
N CYS A 861 -3.22 17.91 13.25
CA CYS A 861 -3.53 16.59 13.78
C CYS A 861 -4.64 15.95 12.95
N GLY A 862 -4.57 14.63 12.77
CA GLY A 862 -5.52 13.89 11.94
C GLY A 862 -4.82 12.87 11.06
N GLU A 863 -5.59 12.18 10.22
CA GLU A 863 -5.08 11.08 9.39
C GLU A 863 -4.15 11.58 8.28
N HIS A 864 -4.45 12.76 7.71
CA HIS A 864 -3.60 13.46 6.74
C HIS A 864 -2.18 13.73 7.26
N GLY A 865 -1.98 13.79 8.58
CA GLY A 865 -0.65 13.96 9.19
C GLY A 865 0.30 12.77 8.97
N GLY A 866 -0.26 11.61 8.60
CA GLY A 866 0.46 10.38 8.26
C GLY A 866 0.58 10.11 6.76
N ASP A 867 -0.11 10.88 5.90
CA ASP A 867 -0.11 10.70 4.45
C ASP A 867 1.07 11.44 3.78
N PRO A 868 1.94 10.77 2.99
CA PRO A 868 3.08 11.42 2.36
C PRO A 868 2.72 12.63 1.50
N ALA A 869 1.70 12.55 0.65
CA ALA A 869 1.33 13.65 -0.24
C ALA A 869 0.89 14.89 0.57
N SER A 870 0.07 14.66 1.58
CA SER A 870 -0.38 15.67 2.53
C SER A 870 0.78 16.30 3.31
N VAL A 871 1.72 15.50 3.83
CA VAL A 871 2.91 16.00 4.54
C VAL A 871 3.77 16.88 3.64
N ALA A 872 3.95 16.51 2.37
CA ALA A 872 4.64 17.37 1.41
C ALA A 872 3.90 18.70 1.19
N PHE A 873 2.57 18.68 1.10
CA PHE A 873 1.75 19.89 1.04
C PHE A 873 1.93 20.76 2.28
N PHE A 874 1.81 20.21 3.49
CA PHE A 874 1.99 20.96 4.74
C PHE A 874 3.38 21.57 4.85
N SER A 875 4.41 20.88 4.34
CA SER A 875 5.76 21.43 4.27
C SER A 875 5.80 22.67 3.36
N ARG A 876 5.14 22.64 2.20
CA ARG A 876 5.04 23.79 1.28
C ARG A 876 4.16 24.93 1.82
N ALA A 877 3.08 24.59 2.51
CA ALA A 877 2.16 25.55 3.16
C ALA A 877 2.79 26.25 4.39
N GLY A 878 3.99 25.84 4.78
CA GLY A 878 4.75 26.51 5.83
C GLY A 878 4.31 26.15 7.25
N LEU A 879 3.70 24.97 7.46
CA LEU A 879 3.42 24.46 8.80
C LEU A 879 4.74 24.12 9.52
N ASP A 880 4.68 24.08 10.85
CA ASP A 880 5.83 23.94 11.76
C ASP A 880 5.80 22.60 12.54
N TYR A 881 4.85 21.72 12.23
CA TYR A 881 4.42 20.60 13.08
C TYR A 881 5.56 19.68 13.51
N PRO A 882 5.65 19.26 14.80
CA PRO A 882 5.65 20.23 15.87
C PRO A 882 7.04 20.31 16.51
N HIS A 883 7.55 21.52 16.41
CA HIS A 883 8.22 22.21 17.48
C HIS A 883 9.63 21.72 17.85
N ASN A 884 10.61 22.50 17.41
CA ASN A 884 11.77 22.78 18.22
C ASN A 884 11.97 24.31 18.20
N GLN A 885 12.10 24.96 19.34
CA GLN A 885 12.54 26.36 19.40
C GLN A 885 13.97 26.40 18.83
N PRO A 886 14.23 27.07 17.70
CA PRO A 886 15.60 27.18 17.20
C PRO A 886 16.43 28.01 18.20
N SER A 887 17.50 27.44 18.75
CA SER A 887 18.51 28.22 19.48
C SER A 887 19.04 29.34 18.58
N LYS A 888 19.38 30.53 19.11
CA LYS A 888 19.83 31.70 18.31
C LYS A 888 20.95 31.39 17.30
N ARG A 889 21.80 30.38 17.56
CA ARG A 889 22.84 29.88 16.61
C ARG A 889 22.27 29.17 15.37
N SER A 890 21.13 28.50 15.48
CA SER A 890 20.49 27.78 14.36
C SER A 890 19.79 28.72 13.37
N LEU A 891 19.31 29.87 13.84
CA LEU A 891 18.69 30.91 13.01
C LEU A 891 19.69 31.54 12.02
N GLN A 892 20.94 31.77 12.46
CA GLN A 892 22.01 32.32 11.62
C GLN A 892 22.45 31.33 10.52
N LYS A 893 22.50 30.02 10.82
CA LYS A 893 22.79 28.99 9.80
C LYS A 893 21.63 28.78 8.82
N ARG A 894 20.37 28.96 9.24
CA ARG A 894 19.17 28.86 8.38
C ARG A 894 19.15 29.93 7.28
N LYS A 895 19.42 31.20 7.62
CA LYS A 895 19.47 32.29 6.63
C LYS A 895 20.53 32.08 5.55
N ALA A 896 21.66 31.45 5.90
CA ALA A 896 22.71 31.12 4.94
C ALA A 896 22.36 29.95 3.99
N LYS A 897 21.43 29.08 4.39
CA LYS A 897 21.04 27.86 3.63
C LYS A 897 19.84 28.09 2.70
N GLU A 898 18.92 28.97 3.08
CA GLU A 898 17.72 29.31 2.27
C GLU A 898 18.05 30.00 0.93
N MET A 899 19.23 30.62 0.79
CA MET A 899 19.68 31.20 -0.47
C MET A 899 20.17 30.17 -1.52
N LYS A 900 20.33 28.88 -1.18
CA LYS A 900 20.99 27.90 -2.06
C LYS A 900 20.19 26.68 -2.52
N SER A 901 18.97 26.41 -2.03
CA SER A 901 18.23 25.21 -2.51
C SER A 901 16.71 25.39 -2.55
N ARG A 902 16.18 25.82 -3.70
CA ARG A 902 14.76 25.70 -4.03
C ARG A 902 14.60 24.58 -5.07
N SER A 903 14.18 23.39 -4.64
CA SER A 903 13.37 22.39 -5.42
C SER A 903 13.48 20.90 -5.02
N ARG A 904 14.29 20.46 -4.04
CA ARG A 904 14.47 19.00 -3.75
C ARG A 904 14.07 18.50 -2.34
N VAL A 905 13.35 19.29 -1.55
CA VAL A 905 13.18 19.07 -0.10
C VAL A 905 11.89 18.33 0.30
N SER A 906 10.89 18.19 -0.59
CA SER A 906 9.58 17.64 -0.21
C SER A 906 9.59 16.15 0.16
N GLN A 907 10.45 15.35 -0.47
CA GLN A 907 10.49 13.89 -0.27
C GLN A 907 11.14 13.44 1.06
N LEU A 908 11.87 14.32 1.74
CA LEU A 908 12.63 13.99 2.95
C LEU A 908 11.77 13.99 4.25
N HIS A 909 10.49 14.38 4.16
CA HIS A 909 9.59 14.51 5.31
C HIS A 909 8.72 13.27 5.58
N HIS A 910 8.68 12.29 4.66
CA HIS A 910 7.69 11.21 4.67
C HIS A 910 8.01 10.08 5.66
N LEU A 911 9.28 9.72 5.79
CA LEU A 911 9.72 8.54 6.53
C LEU A 911 9.36 8.58 8.03
N PRO A 912 9.55 9.69 8.77
CA PRO A 912 9.22 9.72 10.20
C PRO A 912 7.72 9.82 10.47
N SER A 913 6.96 10.48 9.60
CA SER A 913 5.51 10.66 9.75
C SER A 913 4.74 9.34 9.65
N GLN A 914 5.02 8.53 8.62
CA GLN A 914 4.38 7.23 8.45
C GLN A 914 4.73 6.25 9.58
N ALA A 915 5.99 6.25 10.04
CA ALA A 915 6.42 5.39 11.14
C ALA A 915 5.67 5.69 12.45
N ILE A 916 5.43 6.96 12.74
CA ILE A 916 4.77 7.40 13.96
C ILE A 916 3.23 7.29 13.86
N HIS A 917 2.64 7.45 12.66
CA HIS A 917 1.19 7.35 12.47
C HIS A 917 0.66 5.92 12.27
N GLY A 918 1.47 4.99 11.73
CA GLY A 918 1.03 3.64 11.33
C GLY A 918 0.39 2.81 12.44
N LYS A 919 0.74 3.03 13.71
CA LYS A 919 0.10 2.36 14.86
C LYS A 919 -1.09 3.10 15.47
N ALA A 920 -1.15 4.43 15.35
CA ALA A 920 -2.23 5.23 15.95
C ALA A 920 -3.55 5.17 15.13
N VAL A 921 -3.46 4.75 13.86
CA VAL A 921 -4.59 4.62 12.93
C VAL A 921 -5.25 3.22 13.00
N ASP A 922 -4.49 2.16 13.29
CA ASP A 922 -5.00 0.78 13.34
C ASP A 922 -6.09 0.57 14.41
N THR A 923 -6.12 1.40 15.46
CA THR A 923 -7.19 1.39 16.47
C THR A 923 -8.51 2.04 16.04
N ARG A 924 -8.58 2.79 14.91
CA ARG A 924 -9.71 3.72 14.62
C ARG A 924 -10.67 3.30 13.52
N ILE A 925 -10.31 2.42 12.58
CA ILE A 925 -11.14 2.14 11.38
C ILE A 925 -12.37 1.24 11.70
N PHE A 926 -12.44 0.64 12.89
CA PHE A 926 -13.40 -0.45 13.14
C PHE A 926 -14.80 -0.06 13.61
N HIS A 927 -15.07 1.20 13.96
CA HIS A 927 -16.41 1.59 14.45
C HIS A 927 -17.39 1.98 13.32
N SER A 928 -16.93 2.54 12.18
CA SER A 928 -17.83 2.97 11.08
C SER A 928 -18.19 1.84 10.09
N ARG A 929 -17.32 0.86 9.85
CA ARG A 929 -17.59 -0.25 8.90
C ARG A 929 -18.62 -1.28 9.37
N ARG A 930 -19.17 -1.13 10.59
CA ARG A 930 -20.20 -2.02 11.16
C ARG A 930 -21.55 -1.92 10.43
N ARG A 931 -21.80 -0.85 9.65
CA ARG A 931 -23.06 -0.65 8.91
C ARG A 931 -23.07 -1.24 7.48
N GLU A 932 -21.93 -1.37 6.81
CA GLU A 932 -21.91 -1.78 5.38
C GLU A 932 -21.99 -3.29 5.16
N ALA A 933 -21.42 -4.10 6.05
CA ALA A 933 -21.40 -5.55 5.87
C ALA A 933 -22.78 -6.22 6.05
N LYS A 934 -23.70 -5.63 6.84
CA LYS A 934 -25.05 -6.16 7.03
C LYS A 934 -26.02 -5.82 5.89
N THR A 935 -25.79 -4.75 5.15
CA THR A 935 -26.72 -4.30 4.08
C THR A 935 -26.35 -4.88 2.71
N ASN A 936 -25.07 -5.11 2.44
CA ASN A 936 -24.62 -5.65 1.15
C ASN A 936 -24.83 -7.17 0.99
N TYR A 937 -24.96 -7.93 2.08
CA TYR A 937 -25.20 -9.38 1.99
C TYR A 937 -26.67 -9.75 1.71
N LEU A 938 -27.64 -8.93 2.17
CA LEU A 938 -29.05 -9.12 1.84
C LEU A 938 -29.39 -8.70 0.39
N ASN A 939 -28.71 -7.70 -0.17
CA ASN A 939 -28.96 -7.25 -1.54
C ASN A 939 -28.28 -8.13 -2.61
N SER A 940 -27.19 -8.83 -2.29
CA SER A 940 -26.52 -9.74 -3.23
C SER A 940 -27.23 -11.08 -3.41
N GLN A 941 -27.99 -11.56 -2.41
CA GLN A 941 -28.79 -12.80 -2.55
C GLN A 941 -30.12 -12.59 -3.28
N LEU A 942 -30.71 -11.38 -3.28
CA LEU A 942 -31.95 -11.09 -4.00
C LEU A 942 -31.72 -10.77 -5.50
N MET A 943 -30.55 -10.22 -5.87
CA MET A 943 -30.27 -9.79 -7.26
C MET A 943 -29.79 -10.90 -8.21
N VAL A 944 -29.47 -12.09 -7.70
CA VAL A 944 -29.04 -13.24 -8.54
C VAL A 944 -30.21 -14.15 -8.92
N SER A 945 -31.38 -14.05 -8.27
CA SER A 945 -32.56 -14.86 -8.63
C SER A 945 -33.60 -14.14 -9.52
N LEU A 946 -33.49 -12.82 -9.72
CA LEU A 946 -34.49 -12.02 -10.46
C LEU A 946 -34.08 -11.64 -11.90
N ALA A 947 -32.84 -11.88 -12.32
CA ALA A 947 -32.35 -11.52 -13.66
C ALA A 947 -32.51 -12.62 -14.75
N ARG A 948 -33.29 -13.68 -14.49
CA ARG A 948 -33.52 -14.78 -15.48
C ARG A 948 -34.97 -15.01 -15.94
N LYS A 949 -35.94 -14.17 -15.57
CA LYS A 949 -37.32 -14.27 -16.10
C LYS A 949 -37.97 -12.89 -16.27
N LYS A 950 -37.96 -12.37 -17.50
CA LYS A 950 -39.10 -11.73 -18.22
C LYS A 950 -38.57 -10.83 -19.34
N SER A 951 -38.28 -11.47 -20.47
CA SER A 951 -38.55 -10.90 -21.79
C SER A 951 -40.02 -11.19 -22.09
N GLN A 952 -40.87 -10.17 -22.17
CA GLN A 952 -42.00 -10.04 -23.10
C GLN A 952 -42.97 -8.90 -22.72
N ARG A 953 -43.23 -8.05 -23.72
CA ARG A 953 -44.44 -7.25 -24.00
C ARG A 953 -44.67 -5.89 -23.29
N SER A 954 -44.21 -4.85 -23.99
CA SER A 954 -45.01 -3.81 -24.68
C SER A 954 -46.14 -3.02 -23.97
N HIS A 955 -45.93 -1.69 -23.97
CA HIS A 955 -46.86 -0.57 -24.26
C HIS A 955 -48.18 -0.38 -23.47
N PHE A 956 -48.35 0.78 -22.80
CA PHE A 956 -49.12 1.98 -23.22
C PHE A 956 -49.46 2.90 -22.01
N PHE A 957 -49.12 4.19 -22.15
CA PHE A 957 -49.81 5.44 -21.77
C PHE A 957 -50.55 5.69 -20.42
N PHE A 958 -50.18 6.86 -19.85
CA PHE A 958 -50.97 8.01 -19.36
C PHE A 958 -51.98 7.90 -18.19
N SER A 959 -51.58 8.60 -17.12
CA SER A 959 -52.23 9.79 -16.51
C SER A 959 -53.56 9.72 -15.75
N THR A 960 -53.48 10.34 -14.56
CA THR A 960 -54.40 11.32 -13.94
C THR A 960 -55.64 10.87 -13.15
N ILE A 961 -55.61 11.26 -11.86
CA ILE A 961 -56.57 12.14 -11.13
C ILE A 961 -57.75 11.49 -10.39
N GLN A 962 -57.77 11.78 -9.06
CA GLN A 962 -58.88 12.16 -8.13
C GLN A 962 -60.17 11.31 -8.13
N SER A 963 -60.93 11.09 -7.05
CA SER A 963 -61.10 11.74 -5.74
C SER A 963 -62.08 10.88 -4.91
N GLU A 964 -61.87 10.90 -3.59
CA GLU A 964 -62.86 11.14 -2.51
C GLU A 964 -64.11 10.25 -2.26
N ASN A 965 -64.38 10.18 -0.95
CA ASN A 965 -65.66 10.00 -0.24
C ASN A 965 -66.21 8.58 -0.05
N ASP A 966 -66.88 8.25 1.04
CA ASP A 966 -66.82 8.67 2.46
C ASP A 966 -67.71 7.66 3.22
N PHE A 967 -67.54 7.62 4.54
CA PHE A 967 -68.25 6.84 5.54
C PHE A 967 -69.78 6.66 5.38
N CYS A 968 -70.29 5.48 5.78
CA CYS A 968 -71.35 5.39 6.81
C CYS A 968 -71.59 3.99 7.40
N PHE A 969 -72.24 4.03 8.57
CA PHE A 969 -72.22 3.13 9.72
C PHE A 969 -73.26 1.98 9.70
N GLN A 970 -72.91 0.89 10.42
CA GLN A 970 -73.76 -0.02 11.23
C GLN A 970 -75.02 -0.68 10.62
N LYS A 971 -75.08 -2.04 10.67
CA LYS A 971 -75.67 -2.82 11.79
C LYS A 971 -75.73 -4.33 11.49
N GLY A 972 -75.43 -5.11 12.53
CA GLY A 972 -75.92 -6.48 12.81
C GLY A 972 -75.39 -7.60 11.90
N ASN A 973 -75.22 -8.85 12.32
CA ASN A 973 -75.17 -9.54 13.60
C ASN A 973 -75.01 -11.03 13.17
N HIS A 974 -74.14 -11.81 13.83
CA HIS A 974 -74.16 -13.29 13.98
C HIS A 974 -74.45 -14.20 12.76
N GLU A 975 -73.66 -15.24 12.47
CA GLU A 975 -73.71 -16.56 13.14
C GLU A 975 -72.51 -17.44 12.70
N ARG A 976 -71.73 -18.01 13.65
CA ARG A 976 -71.68 -19.44 14.09
C ARG A 976 -71.05 -20.43 13.08
N ALA A 977 -69.88 -21.02 13.36
CA ALA A 977 -69.64 -22.27 14.14
C ALA A 977 -70.07 -23.53 13.33
N LEU A 978 -69.36 -24.66 13.17
CA LEU A 978 -68.38 -25.41 13.96
C LEU A 978 -67.85 -26.58 13.09
N LYS A 979 -66.62 -27.04 13.38
CA LYS A 979 -66.10 -28.44 13.43
C LYS A 979 -66.10 -29.41 12.23
N ASP A 980 -64.89 -29.97 12.11
CA ASP A 980 -64.52 -31.39 12.03
C ASP A 980 -64.44 -32.13 10.68
N LYS A 981 -63.18 -32.51 10.42
CA LYS A 981 -62.66 -33.88 10.18
C LYS A 981 -62.23 -34.28 8.77
N ASP A 982 -61.00 -34.82 8.81
CA ASP A 982 -60.41 -35.91 8.01
C ASP A 982 -60.21 -35.63 6.52
N LYS A 983 -58.97 -35.34 6.11
CA LYS A 983 -57.81 -36.26 5.88
C LYS A 983 -57.78 -36.79 4.44
N HIS A 984 -56.54 -36.83 3.96
CA HIS A 984 -55.98 -37.51 2.80
C HIS A 984 -56.10 -36.79 1.46
N GLN A 985 -55.09 -36.77 0.59
CA GLN A 985 -53.63 -36.95 0.70
C GLN A 985 -53.11 -36.69 -0.73
N LEU A 986 -51.86 -36.24 -0.83
CA LEU A 986 -50.94 -36.40 -1.97
C LEU A 986 -51.17 -35.58 -3.26
N CYS A 987 -50.23 -34.63 -3.41
CA CYS A 987 -49.29 -34.52 -4.53
C CYS A 987 -49.82 -34.58 -5.96
N GLN A 988 -49.71 -33.45 -6.67
CA GLN A 988 -48.60 -33.18 -7.61
C GLN A 988 -48.87 -31.81 -8.27
N GLU A 989 -47.89 -30.93 -8.20
CA GLU A 989 -47.25 -30.35 -9.38
C GLU A 989 -47.97 -29.15 -10.03
N GLN A 990 -47.18 -28.09 -10.18
CA GLN A 990 -47.25 -27.07 -11.23
C GLN A 990 -48.57 -26.28 -11.29
N GLY A 991 -48.62 -25.03 -10.83
CA GLY A 991 -47.72 -23.95 -11.23
C GLY A 991 -48.51 -22.97 -12.10
N GLN A 992 -48.35 -21.67 -11.81
CA GLN A 992 -49.02 -20.51 -12.45
C GLN A 992 -50.49 -20.34 -12.00
N GLN A 993 -51.01 -19.17 -11.65
CA GLN A 993 -50.57 -17.77 -11.73
C GLN A 993 -51.55 -16.97 -10.85
N ASN A 994 -51.04 -16.08 -10.00
CA ASN A 994 -51.45 -14.67 -9.93
C ASN A 994 -50.51 -13.89 -9.01
#